data_AF-A0A8H5LUX8-F1
#
_entry.id   AF-A0A8H5LUX8-F1
#
_cell.length_a   1.000
_cell.length_b   1.000
_cell.length_c   1.000
_cell.angle_alpha   90.00
_cell.angle_beta   90.00
_cell.angle_gamma   90.00
#
_symmetry.space_group_name_H-M   'P 1'
#
loop_
_entity.id
_entity.type
_entity.pdbx_description
1 polymer ?
#
loop_
_entity_poly.entity_id
_entity_poly.type
_entity_poly.pdbx_seq_one_letter_code
_entity_poly.pdbx_strand_id
1 'polypeptide(L)'
;MMKRLLQPSTALCQHCHQRPVYSDGVKTHSYCGKTCANKAEFSQNGSTAQLSSSNMCEVCQVRPKYQEPGKTHPYCSKTCARSRAGNISTNPKAVGPPPSRTLGMCHVAGCPKQAFRDRDGSFADFCSKTHRKLGETICLMCRAAPKLGETNFCGKTCMDNAYAKGPMLLEVLKGHVAFKSVADQFKVSWRHQDKRCPPVRHVYKVIMSQVSMEAYEAYRAEVEARGKFTAQNLTEGNEKRRWHGTKRNCTIGDNGRTTLCNARPKDCPMCSIIRTSFTLDAFGRGIYASSTSSKSDDYTTTLCSSKLTAIFLSKVVVGRGRKMSRDAPKLTDAPPNYDSVLAETGGSLNHDELIVYTNDAIRPSFLVIFEHSGQNLYDRARLVVLHDHDPYYRLVKENFECTWQHANKPKPPVYAVLKILTPESSLAAYSAYRSFYSELCYEDLHLLTAELFAEQGWQKTSTTLIPQIKETRSSSSTARIDFVGLGKVPPTFVFAIFPSVDCAPLFATPLISRPLARNIPSAGLEREYTPRRVRQVMLIGPAIVINGQAAMRNGSTPMASNMCDFCKIKPKWRDSSGKLHPFCSKTCAHKGPGSTPTAQGAVVSPPQTAFGMCHVAGCPKQAFKKSNGSSANYCGQTHRKLGETICLFCRARPRFGVDSNFCGKTCMNNAYAGGPMLLEVLKGDDIYESVADQFRTSWRHSNKQCPPVRHVYKIIMSNSSMASYKAYRAQVDARGRFPTKGNENRRWHGTRRKCNLGDNGLTTLCTLPDCPMCCIIKTSFSLAKFASNTSWGRFGRGIYASATSSKSDDYSKSASHSRLTGMFLSKVVVGRGFKTLVDLPLLTAPPPTFDSVLAETGISLNHDEVVVYREDAIRPSFLVIYER
;
A
#
# COMPACT_ATOMS: atom_id res chain seq x y z
N MET A 1 35.11 -30.26 -75.22
CA MET A 1 34.91 -28.81 -75.38
C MET A 1 33.91 -28.32 -74.35
N MET A 2 34.34 -27.53 -73.36
CA MET A 2 33.69 -26.27 -72.96
C MET A 2 34.50 -25.63 -71.83
N LYS A 3 34.90 -24.38 -72.09
CA LYS A 3 35.92 -23.61 -71.38
C LYS A 3 35.44 -23.14 -70.01
N ARG A 4 36.27 -23.33 -68.99
CA ARG A 4 36.29 -22.49 -67.77
C ARG A 4 36.52 -21.04 -68.18
N LEU A 5 35.53 -20.18 -67.93
CA LEU A 5 35.74 -18.74 -67.87
C LEU A 5 36.14 -18.38 -66.43
N LEU A 6 37.38 -17.91 -66.29
CA LEU A 6 37.89 -17.26 -65.08
C LEU A 6 37.20 -15.91 -64.87
N GLN A 7 36.76 -15.64 -63.64
CA GLN A 7 36.41 -14.30 -63.14
C GLN A 7 36.99 -14.10 -61.72
N PRO A 8 37.24 -12.84 -61.30
CA PRO A 8 38.51 -12.44 -60.69
C PRO A 8 38.55 -12.50 -59.16
N SER A 9 39.76 -12.62 -58.60
CA SER A 9 40.04 -12.54 -57.17
C SER A 9 39.50 -11.24 -56.57
N THR A 10 38.46 -11.32 -55.74
CA THR A 10 37.95 -10.16 -54.99
C THR A 10 38.99 -9.71 -53.98
N ALA A 11 39.60 -8.53 -54.20
CA ALA A 11 40.53 -7.94 -53.24
C ALA A 11 39.85 -7.80 -51.87
N LEU A 12 40.51 -8.23 -50.80
CA LEU A 12 39.99 -8.14 -49.43
C LEU A 12 40.40 -6.82 -48.77
N CYS A 13 39.57 -6.33 -47.85
CA CYS A 13 39.80 -5.09 -47.12
C CYS A 13 41.13 -5.10 -46.39
N GLN A 14 41.96 -4.08 -46.62
CA GLN A 14 43.30 -3.98 -46.05
C GLN A 14 43.35 -3.78 -44.53
N HIS A 15 42.23 -3.43 -43.87
CA HIS A 15 42.18 -3.27 -42.41
C HIS A 15 41.64 -4.52 -41.71
N CYS A 16 40.55 -5.12 -42.20
CA CYS A 16 39.94 -6.26 -41.51
C CYS A 16 40.26 -7.62 -42.14
N HIS A 17 40.76 -7.65 -43.38
CA HIS A 17 41.08 -8.85 -44.18
C HIS A 17 39.96 -9.89 -44.32
N GLN A 18 38.74 -9.62 -43.82
CA GLN A 18 37.64 -10.58 -43.75
C GLN A 18 36.52 -10.30 -44.73
N ARG A 19 36.50 -9.10 -45.34
CA ARG A 19 35.41 -8.65 -46.21
C ARG A 19 35.99 -8.08 -47.51
N PRO A 20 35.34 -8.29 -48.66
CA PRO A 20 35.76 -7.68 -49.91
C PRO A 20 35.84 -6.16 -49.81
N VAL A 21 36.75 -5.57 -50.57
CA VAL A 21 36.84 -4.13 -50.75
C VAL A 21 35.51 -3.54 -51.21
N TYR A 22 35.15 -2.37 -50.69
CA TYR A 22 33.91 -1.70 -51.07
C TYR A 22 34.11 -1.00 -52.42
N SER A 23 33.22 -1.28 -53.37
CA SER A 23 33.16 -0.57 -54.66
C SER A 23 31.82 0.15 -54.76
N ASP A 24 31.86 1.44 -55.13
CA ASP A 24 30.65 2.24 -55.36
C ASP A 24 30.18 2.21 -56.82
N GLY A 25 30.76 1.33 -57.63
CA GLY A 25 30.47 1.19 -59.07
C GLY A 25 31.31 2.08 -59.97
N VAL A 26 32.06 3.05 -59.41
CA VAL A 26 32.98 3.93 -60.16
C VAL A 26 34.41 3.79 -59.66
N LYS A 27 34.60 3.58 -58.34
CA LYS A 27 35.91 3.39 -57.71
C LYS A 27 35.85 2.25 -56.70
N THR A 28 36.85 1.38 -56.75
CA THR A 28 37.04 0.32 -55.75
C THR A 28 38.00 0.81 -54.65
N HIS A 29 37.51 0.88 -53.42
CA HIS A 29 38.25 1.41 -52.26
C HIS A 29 39.01 0.32 -51.52
N SER A 30 40.21 0.59 -51.02
CA SER A 30 41.04 -0.40 -50.29
C SER A 30 40.41 -1.00 -49.01
N TYR A 31 39.27 -0.50 -48.56
CA TYR A 31 38.59 -0.91 -47.33
C TYR A 31 37.13 -1.34 -47.59
N CYS A 32 36.59 -2.26 -46.77
CA CYS A 32 35.21 -2.75 -46.92
C CYS A 32 34.13 -1.77 -46.42
N GLY A 33 34.51 -0.55 -46.02
CA GLY A 33 33.59 0.48 -45.54
C GLY A 33 34.28 1.55 -44.69
N LYS A 34 33.58 2.68 -44.48
CA LYS A 34 34.09 3.89 -43.79
C LYS A 34 34.65 3.60 -42.40
N THR A 35 34.09 2.65 -41.67
CA THR A 35 34.59 2.27 -40.34
C THR A 35 35.99 1.64 -40.38
N CYS A 36 36.28 0.83 -41.41
CA CYS A 36 37.60 0.22 -41.58
C CYS A 36 38.61 1.24 -42.13
N ALA A 37 38.17 2.15 -43.00
CA ALA A 37 39.00 3.27 -43.47
C ALA A 37 39.43 4.17 -42.29
N ASN A 38 38.48 4.62 -41.46
CA ASN A 38 38.79 5.50 -40.33
C ASN A 38 39.70 4.82 -39.30
N LYS A 39 39.53 3.53 -39.04
CA LYS A 39 40.40 2.81 -38.09
C LYS A 39 41.82 2.60 -38.63
N ALA A 40 41.97 2.44 -39.95
CA ALA A 40 43.28 2.41 -40.59
C ALA A 40 44.00 3.77 -40.49
N GLU A 41 43.27 4.88 -40.64
CA GLU A 41 43.81 6.24 -40.46
C GLU A 41 44.26 6.53 -39.02
N PHE A 42 43.54 6.01 -38.02
CA PHE A 42 43.95 6.12 -36.61
C PHE A 42 45.16 5.24 -36.23
N SER A 43 45.55 4.28 -37.08
CA SER A 43 46.68 3.37 -36.79
C SER A 43 48.02 3.88 -37.32
N GLN A 44 48.04 4.99 -38.09
CA GLN A 44 49.30 5.55 -38.65
C GLN A 44 49.89 6.71 -37.84
N ASN A 45 49.15 7.32 -36.92
CA ASN A 45 49.69 8.36 -36.03
C ASN A 45 49.69 7.89 -34.58
N GLY A 46 50.66 7.02 -34.26
CA GLY A 46 51.03 6.70 -32.89
C GLY A 46 51.80 7.85 -32.27
N SER A 47 51.17 8.60 -31.36
CA SER A 47 51.86 9.44 -30.37
C SER A 47 50.96 9.65 -29.15
N THR A 48 51.40 9.12 -28.02
CA THR A 48 50.89 9.35 -26.67
C THR A 48 50.92 10.84 -26.30
N ALA A 49 49.76 11.43 -25.97
CA ALA A 49 49.69 12.75 -25.35
C ALA A 49 48.59 12.81 -24.27
N GLN A 50 49.00 13.29 -23.09
CA GLN A 50 48.17 13.59 -21.92
C GLN A 50 46.97 14.47 -22.26
N LEU A 51 45.76 14.09 -21.83
CA LEU A 51 44.57 14.93 -22.00
C LEU A 51 44.36 15.84 -20.80
N SER A 52 44.51 17.14 -21.05
CA SER A 52 44.08 18.23 -20.18
C SER A 52 42.55 18.33 -20.10
N SER A 53 42.06 19.01 -19.05
CA SER A 53 40.64 19.24 -18.69
C SER A 53 39.80 20.01 -19.73
N SER A 54 40.34 20.34 -20.90
CA SER A 54 39.71 21.23 -21.89
C SER A 54 38.74 20.54 -22.86
N ASN A 55 38.78 19.20 -22.96
CA ASN A 55 38.08 18.44 -24.01
C ASN A 55 36.75 17.80 -23.56
N MET A 56 36.29 18.08 -22.34
CA MET A 56 35.03 17.54 -21.81
C MET A 56 33.86 18.46 -22.11
N CYS A 57 32.69 17.88 -22.38
CA CYS A 57 31.46 18.62 -22.64
C CYS A 57 31.13 19.56 -21.49
N GLU A 58 31.01 20.85 -21.80
CA GLU A 58 30.82 21.91 -20.80
C GLU A 58 29.54 21.75 -19.97
N VAL A 59 28.52 21.05 -20.50
CA VAL A 59 27.23 20.83 -19.84
C VAL A 59 27.21 19.59 -18.94
N CYS A 60 27.60 18.43 -19.44
CA CYS A 60 27.49 17.19 -18.66
C CYS A 60 28.80 16.78 -17.96
N GLN A 61 29.96 17.24 -18.43
CA GLN A 61 31.30 16.83 -17.96
C GLN A 61 31.56 15.30 -17.95
N VAL A 62 30.64 14.48 -18.50
CA VAL A 62 30.75 13.01 -18.56
C VAL A 62 31.29 12.52 -19.91
N ARG A 63 31.11 13.30 -20.98
CA ARG A 63 31.46 12.90 -22.36
C ARG A 63 32.33 13.96 -23.03
N PRO A 64 33.26 13.59 -23.92
CA PRO A 64 34.06 14.56 -24.67
C PRO A 64 33.19 15.49 -25.52
N LYS A 65 33.73 16.67 -25.83
CA LYS A 65 33.18 17.62 -26.78
C LYS A 65 32.95 16.94 -28.15
N TYR A 66 31.79 17.18 -28.75
CA TYR A 66 31.45 16.58 -30.04
C TYR A 66 32.25 17.27 -31.15
N GLN A 67 32.93 16.48 -32.00
CA GLN A 67 33.78 17.00 -33.06
C GLN A 67 33.17 16.67 -34.44
N GLU A 68 33.07 17.69 -35.29
CA GLU A 68 32.83 17.55 -36.72
C GLU A 68 34.13 17.92 -37.48
N PRO A 69 34.31 17.46 -38.73
CA PRO A 69 35.51 17.80 -39.50
C PRO A 69 35.74 19.32 -39.55
N GLY A 70 36.82 19.79 -38.93
CA GLY A 70 37.18 21.22 -38.84
C GLY A 70 36.52 22.02 -37.70
N LYS A 71 35.66 21.42 -36.84
CA LYS A 71 34.98 22.16 -35.75
C LYS A 71 34.73 21.31 -34.49
N THR A 72 35.25 21.76 -33.35
CA THR A 72 34.97 21.18 -32.04
C THR A 72 33.83 21.94 -31.35
N HIS A 73 32.71 21.26 -31.09
CA HIS A 73 31.57 21.84 -30.37
C HIS A 73 31.80 21.78 -28.86
N PRO A 74 31.41 22.81 -28.08
CA PRO A 74 31.63 22.83 -26.62
C PRO A 74 30.83 21.77 -25.84
N TYR A 75 29.97 20.99 -26.51
CA TYR A 75 29.04 20.02 -25.94
C TYR A 75 29.14 18.65 -26.62
N CYS A 76 28.82 17.56 -25.91
CA CYS A 76 28.90 16.20 -26.43
C CYS A 76 27.71 15.77 -27.31
N SER A 77 26.65 16.58 -27.40
CA SER A 77 25.44 16.24 -28.15
C SER A 77 24.55 17.47 -28.41
N LYS A 78 23.66 17.36 -29.39
CA LYS A 78 22.57 18.35 -29.63
C LYS A 78 21.66 18.53 -28.41
N THR A 79 21.54 17.51 -27.56
CA THR A 79 20.80 17.60 -26.28
C THR A 79 21.52 18.52 -25.30
N CYS A 80 22.84 18.31 -25.10
CA CYS A 80 23.66 19.20 -24.28
C CYS A 80 23.74 20.62 -24.86
N ALA A 81 23.74 20.77 -26.19
CA ALA A 81 23.66 22.07 -26.84
C ALA A 81 22.35 22.82 -26.50
N ARG A 82 21.23 22.11 -26.52
CA ARG A 82 19.89 22.66 -26.22
C ARG A 82 19.69 22.98 -24.74
N SER A 83 20.32 22.24 -23.83
CA SER A 83 20.32 22.53 -22.40
C SER A 83 20.90 23.91 -22.05
N ARG A 84 21.73 24.51 -22.93
CA ARG A 84 22.29 25.85 -22.77
C ARG A 84 21.56 26.92 -23.60
N ALA A 85 20.99 26.55 -24.76
CA ALA A 85 20.27 27.46 -25.66
C ALA A 85 18.81 27.78 -25.21
N GLY A 86 18.24 26.99 -24.30
CA GLY A 86 17.04 27.38 -23.57
C GLY A 86 17.43 28.34 -22.47
N ASN A 87 16.96 29.59 -22.56
CA ASN A 87 17.17 30.67 -21.60
C ASN A 87 16.45 30.39 -20.26
N ILE A 88 16.80 29.30 -19.59
CA ILE A 88 16.59 29.12 -18.15
C ILE A 88 17.82 29.77 -17.52
N SER A 89 17.62 31.00 -17.06
CA SER A 89 18.58 31.74 -16.24
C SER A 89 19.19 30.82 -15.18
N THR A 90 20.40 30.33 -15.44
CA THR A 90 21.31 29.80 -14.42
C THR A 90 21.96 30.99 -13.75
N ASN A 91 21.17 31.77 -13.04
CA ASN A 91 21.72 32.52 -11.93
C ASN A 91 21.93 31.49 -10.81
N PRO A 92 23.14 31.30 -10.26
CA PRO A 92 23.37 30.44 -9.11
C PRO A 92 22.78 31.10 -7.85
N LYS A 93 21.47 31.35 -7.85
CA LYS A 93 20.69 31.63 -6.66
C LYS A 93 20.01 30.33 -6.26
N ALA A 94 20.40 29.84 -5.08
CA ALA A 94 19.87 28.72 -4.33
C ALA A 94 18.67 28.00 -4.96
N VAL A 95 18.83 26.71 -5.31
CA VAL A 95 17.70 25.81 -5.65
C VAL A 95 16.83 25.63 -4.40
N GLY A 96 15.97 26.61 -4.13
CA GLY A 96 14.99 26.70 -3.05
C GLY A 96 14.09 25.47 -2.95
N PRO A 97 13.44 25.22 -1.80
CA PRO A 97 12.16 24.53 -1.83
C PRO A 97 11.25 25.26 -2.86
N PRO A 98 10.38 24.55 -3.60
CA PRO A 98 9.47 25.22 -4.52
C PRO A 98 8.68 26.31 -3.76
N PRO A 99 8.56 27.54 -4.29
CA PRO A 99 7.86 28.62 -3.61
C PRO A 99 6.39 28.26 -3.33
N SER A 100 5.83 28.89 -2.30
CA SER A 100 4.39 28.83 -2.02
C SER A 100 3.59 29.29 -3.24
N ARG A 101 2.53 28.55 -3.53
CA ARG A 101 1.87 28.41 -4.85
C ARG A 101 1.18 29.69 -5.33
N THR A 102 1.16 29.88 -6.65
CA THR A 102 0.07 30.59 -7.32
C THR A 102 -1.00 29.55 -7.69
N LEU A 103 -2.20 29.66 -7.11
CA LEU A 103 -3.33 28.79 -7.42
C LEU A 103 -3.59 28.75 -8.94
N GLY A 104 -3.78 27.54 -9.48
CA GLY A 104 -4.10 27.35 -10.90
C GLY A 104 -2.92 27.28 -11.87
N MET A 105 -1.67 27.24 -11.39
CA MET A 105 -0.48 27.04 -12.23
C MET A 105 -0.04 25.56 -12.31
N CYS A 106 0.62 25.20 -13.40
CA CYS A 106 1.18 23.85 -13.59
C CYS A 106 2.27 23.52 -12.56
N HIS A 107 2.19 22.33 -11.96
CA HIS A 107 3.13 21.88 -10.92
C HIS A 107 4.55 21.50 -11.42
N VAL A 108 4.79 21.50 -12.73
CA VAL A 108 6.14 21.31 -13.30
C VAL A 108 6.92 22.62 -13.20
N ALA A 109 8.05 22.61 -12.50
CA ALA A 109 8.92 23.77 -12.32
C ALA A 109 9.41 24.30 -13.68
N GLY A 110 9.41 25.63 -13.82
CA GLY A 110 9.75 26.33 -15.06
C GLY A 110 8.65 26.31 -16.13
N CYS A 111 7.47 25.74 -15.86
CA CYS A 111 6.34 25.82 -16.78
C CYS A 111 5.49 27.08 -16.49
N PRO A 112 5.37 28.04 -17.42
CA PRO A 112 4.57 29.25 -17.21
C PRO A 112 3.06 29.03 -17.45
N LYS A 113 2.65 27.82 -17.86
CA LYS A 113 1.26 27.54 -18.26
C LYS A 113 0.36 27.33 -17.04
N GLN A 114 -0.86 27.85 -17.11
CA GLN A 114 -1.92 27.48 -16.17
C GLN A 114 -2.22 25.99 -16.26
N ALA A 115 -2.56 25.40 -15.12
CA ALA A 115 -3.02 24.03 -15.08
C ALA A 115 -4.38 23.90 -15.78
N PHE A 116 -4.70 22.68 -16.20
CA PHE A 116 -5.97 22.42 -16.88
C PHE A 116 -7.14 22.74 -15.94
N ARG A 117 -8.12 23.49 -16.42
CA ARG A 117 -9.35 23.80 -15.68
C ARG A 117 -10.38 22.69 -15.95
N ASP A 118 -10.79 22.00 -14.89
CA ASP A 118 -11.82 20.96 -14.94
C ASP A 118 -13.21 21.57 -15.13
N ARG A 119 -14.19 20.72 -15.48
CA ARG A 119 -15.57 21.15 -15.81
C ARG A 119 -16.30 21.81 -14.63
N ASP A 120 -15.89 21.51 -13.41
CA ASP A 120 -16.41 22.09 -12.17
C ASP A 120 -15.76 23.45 -11.83
N GLY A 121 -14.89 23.96 -12.71
CA GLY A 121 -14.18 25.22 -12.54
C GLY A 121 -12.91 25.11 -11.69
N SER A 122 -12.61 23.95 -11.11
CA SER A 122 -11.37 23.70 -10.36
C SER A 122 -10.17 23.55 -11.29
N PHE A 123 -8.95 23.75 -10.76
CA PHE A 123 -7.72 23.53 -11.51
C PHE A 123 -7.10 22.18 -11.15
N ALA A 124 -6.74 21.41 -12.18
CA ALA A 124 -5.92 20.21 -12.04
C ALA A 124 -4.47 20.56 -11.60
N ASP A 125 -3.65 19.54 -11.36
CA ASP A 125 -2.23 19.76 -11.00
C ASP A 125 -1.35 20.18 -12.19
N PHE A 126 -1.77 19.92 -13.44
CA PHE A 126 -0.90 20.05 -14.62
C PHE A 126 -1.62 20.63 -15.85
N CYS A 127 -0.88 21.37 -16.67
CA CYS A 127 -1.39 22.01 -17.89
C CYS A 127 -1.62 21.05 -19.07
N SER A 128 -1.04 19.84 -19.03
CA SER A 128 -1.06 18.90 -20.15
C SER A 128 -0.96 17.44 -19.70
N LYS A 129 -1.33 16.50 -20.58
CA LYS A 129 -1.16 15.06 -20.34
C LYS A 129 0.31 14.67 -20.13
N THR A 130 1.24 15.33 -20.82
CA THR A 130 2.69 15.11 -20.68
C THR A 130 3.18 15.53 -19.31
N HIS A 131 2.78 16.71 -18.83
CA HIS A 131 3.16 17.20 -17.51
C HIS A 131 2.50 16.38 -16.39
N ARG A 132 1.26 15.93 -16.60
CA ARG A 132 0.64 14.95 -15.71
C ARG A 132 1.42 13.64 -15.64
N LYS A 133 1.88 13.13 -16.78
CA LYS A 133 2.69 11.90 -16.84
C LYS A 133 4.05 12.07 -16.14
N LEU A 134 4.71 13.22 -16.31
CA LEU A 134 5.90 13.57 -15.54
C LEU A 134 5.57 13.63 -14.04
N GLY A 135 4.46 14.27 -13.69
CA GLY A 135 3.88 14.40 -12.35
C GLY A 135 3.75 13.10 -11.58
N GLU A 136 3.46 11.98 -12.26
CA GLU A 136 3.40 10.65 -11.64
C GLU A 136 4.73 10.24 -10.98
N THR A 137 5.86 10.77 -11.47
CA THR A 137 7.20 10.41 -10.98
C THR A 137 8.08 11.63 -10.74
N ILE A 138 7.52 12.83 -10.64
CA ILE A 138 8.29 14.07 -10.60
C ILE A 138 9.13 14.16 -9.32
N CYS A 139 10.37 14.62 -9.44
CA CYS A 139 11.26 14.88 -8.31
C CYS A 139 10.59 15.83 -7.32
N LEU A 140 10.53 15.44 -6.04
CA LEU A 140 9.85 16.22 -5.02
C LEU A 140 10.57 17.53 -4.69
N MET A 141 11.88 17.61 -4.94
CA MET A 141 12.68 18.81 -4.68
C MET A 141 12.59 19.80 -5.84
N CYS A 142 13.05 19.43 -7.04
CA CYS A 142 13.12 20.38 -8.16
C CYS A 142 11.82 20.51 -8.96
N ARG A 143 10.90 19.55 -8.85
CA ARG A 143 9.66 19.47 -9.65
C ARG A 143 9.87 19.62 -11.17
N ALA A 144 11.06 19.30 -11.70
CA ALA A 144 11.39 19.50 -13.12
C ALA A 144 11.68 18.20 -13.87
N ALA A 145 12.16 17.17 -13.17
CA ALA A 145 12.63 15.92 -13.76
C ALA A 145 12.02 14.71 -13.04
N PRO A 146 11.90 13.54 -13.70
CA PRO A 146 11.45 12.32 -13.03
C PRO A 146 12.44 11.85 -11.98
N LYS A 147 11.94 11.18 -10.95
CA LYS A 147 12.71 10.60 -9.84
C LYS A 147 13.56 9.42 -10.32
N LEU A 148 14.70 9.20 -9.67
CA LEU A 148 15.62 8.12 -9.97
C LEU A 148 15.31 6.89 -9.12
N GLY A 149 14.91 5.78 -9.75
CA GLY A 149 14.63 4.52 -9.06
C GLY A 149 13.62 4.69 -7.93
N GLU A 150 13.90 4.13 -6.74
CA GLU A 150 13.08 4.24 -5.53
C GLU A 150 13.27 5.55 -4.75
N THR A 151 14.20 6.41 -5.16
CA THR A 151 14.36 7.71 -4.51
C THR A 151 13.16 8.62 -4.81
N ASN A 152 13.00 9.67 -4.00
CA ASN A 152 12.01 10.73 -4.26
C ASN A 152 12.60 11.91 -5.05
N PHE A 153 13.82 11.77 -5.56
CA PHE A 153 14.61 12.84 -6.17
C PHE A 153 15.13 12.42 -7.54
N CYS A 154 15.38 13.36 -8.45
CA CYS A 154 15.91 13.02 -9.79
C CYS A 154 17.40 12.66 -9.79
N GLY A 155 18.12 12.89 -8.69
CA GLY A 155 19.55 12.60 -8.56
C GLY A 155 20.12 13.13 -7.25
N LYS A 156 21.42 12.88 -7.04
CA LYS A 156 22.15 13.22 -5.80
C LYS A 156 22.03 14.70 -5.44
N THR A 157 22.21 15.61 -6.40
CA THR A 157 22.09 17.06 -6.15
C THR A 157 20.74 17.47 -5.53
N CYS A 158 19.62 16.92 -6.02
CA CYS A 158 18.30 17.22 -5.44
C CYS A 158 18.09 16.59 -4.07
N MET A 159 18.76 15.47 -3.81
CA MET A 159 18.73 14.80 -2.52
C MET A 159 19.55 15.59 -1.50
N ASP A 160 20.78 15.95 -1.83
CA ASP A 160 21.68 16.77 -1.00
C ASP A 160 21.03 18.13 -0.71
N ASN A 161 20.44 18.78 -1.72
CA ASN A 161 19.70 20.03 -1.52
C ASN A 161 18.49 19.88 -0.60
N ALA A 162 17.81 18.72 -0.63
CA ALA A 162 16.71 18.47 0.29
C ALA A 162 17.26 18.35 1.72
N TYR A 163 18.30 17.54 1.93
CA TYR A 163 18.91 17.34 3.26
C TYR A 163 19.53 18.60 3.84
N ALA A 164 20.25 19.38 3.03
CA ALA A 164 20.84 20.65 3.44
C ALA A 164 19.81 21.70 3.87
N LYS A 165 18.55 21.54 3.45
CA LYS A 165 17.44 22.45 3.76
C LYS A 165 16.44 21.86 4.75
N GLY A 166 16.66 20.62 5.19
CA GLY A 166 15.88 20.02 6.26
C GLY A 166 16.14 20.74 7.58
N PRO A 167 15.21 20.68 8.55
CA PRO A 167 13.97 19.92 8.53
C PRO A 167 12.82 20.62 7.77
N MET A 168 12.13 19.90 6.88
CA MET A 168 10.98 20.44 6.14
C MET A 168 10.02 19.36 5.63
N LEU A 169 8.87 19.80 5.11
CA LEU A 169 7.92 18.96 4.39
C LEU A 169 7.95 19.26 2.89
N LEU A 170 8.14 18.21 2.08
CA LEU A 170 7.93 18.28 0.63
C LEU A 170 6.59 17.65 0.29
N GLU A 171 5.68 18.42 -0.30
CA GLU A 171 4.40 17.88 -0.74
C GLU A 171 4.57 16.82 -1.83
N VAL A 172 3.86 15.71 -1.65
CA VAL A 172 3.71 14.65 -2.64
C VAL A 172 2.36 14.81 -3.33
N LEU A 173 2.38 15.06 -4.64
CA LEU A 173 1.16 15.30 -5.42
C LEU A 173 0.27 14.05 -5.47
N LYS A 174 -1.06 14.23 -5.53
CA LYS A 174 -2.04 13.13 -5.51
C LYS A 174 -1.82 12.12 -6.64
N GLY A 175 -1.38 12.59 -7.81
CA GLY A 175 -1.03 11.74 -8.95
C GLY A 175 0.34 11.06 -8.86
N HIS A 176 1.19 11.43 -7.90
CA HIS A 176 2.54 10.91 -7.76
C HIS A 176 2.55 9.48 -7.18
N VAL A 177 3.43 8.61 -7.66
CA VAL A 177 3.52 7.20 -7.23
C VAL A 177 3.76 7.04 -5.72
N ALA A 178 4.51 7.95 -5.10
CA ALA A 178 4.72 7.93 -3.65
C ALA A 178 3.44 8.26 -2.86
N PHE A 179 2.57 9.15 -3.37
CA PHE A 179 1.28 9.43 -2.73
C PHE A 179 0.44 8.16 -2.73
N LYS A 180 0.31 7.54 -3.91
CA LYS A 180 -0.45 6.29 -4.05
C LYS A 180 0.10 5.20 -3.13
N SER A 181 1.43 5.00 -3.13
CA SER A 181 2.07 4.00 -2.27
C SER A 181 1.77 4.21 -0.78
N VAL A 182 1.88 5.44 -0.29
CA VAL A 182 1.66 5.77 1.13
C VAL A 182 0.17 5.70 1.49
N ALA A 183 -0.71 6.21 0.63
CA ALA A 183 -2.16 6.16 0.84
C ALA A 183 -2.69 4.71 0.79
N ASP A 184 -2.18 3.88 -0.12
CA ASP A 184 -2.52 2.46 -0.19
C ASP A 184 -2.02 1.72 1.05
N GLN A 185 -0.80 2.00 1.53
CA GLN A 185 -0.30 1.46 2.80
C GLN A 185 -1.22 1.86 3.95
N PHE A 186 -1.58 3.15 4.07
CA PHE A 186 -2.47 3.66 5.12
C PHE A 186 -3.81 2.94 5.12
N LYS A 187 -4.39 2.75 3.93
CA LYS A 187 -5.68 2.07 3.75
C LYS A 187 -5.60 0.58 4.06
N VAL A 188 -4.58 -0.12 3.57
CA VAL A 188 -4.40 -1.57 3.77
C VAL A 188 -4.10 -1.90 5.24
N SER A 189 -3.44 -1.00 5.96
CA SER A 189 -3.17 -1.15 7.40
C SER A 189 -4.29 -0.61 8.29
N TRP A 190 -5.39 -0.12 7.74
CA TRP A 190 -6.54 0.31 8.54
C TRP A 190 -7.40 -0.92 8.86
N ARG A 191 -7.17 -1.55 10.03
CA ARG A 191 -7.65 -2.91 10.34
C ARG A 191 -8.68 -2.98 11.47
N HIS A 192 -8.95 -1.88 12.16
CA HIS A 192 -10.03 -1.82 13.15
C HIS A 192 -11.38 -1.90 12.42
N GLN A 193 -12.17 -2.93 12.73
CA GLN A 193 -13.41 -3.25 12.00
C GLN A 193 -14.54 -2.25 12.31
N ASP A 194 -14.50 -1.67 13.50
CA ASP A 194 -15.39 -0.64 14.04
C ASP A 194 -15.10 0.76 13.44
N LYS A 195 -13.93 0.96 12.83
CA LYS A 195 -13.53 2.26 12.26
C LYS A 195 -13.60 2.27 10.75
N ARG A 196 -14.33 3.23 10.17
CA ARG A 196 -14.25 3.53 8.74
C ARG A 196 -12.88 4.14 8.39
N CYS A 197 -12.21 3.58 7.38
CA CYS A 197 -10.95 4.15 6.88
C CYS A 197 -11.18 5.56 6.31
N PRO A 198 -10.51 6.59 6.83
CA PRO A 198 -10.69 7.96 6.37
C PRO A 198 -9.99 8.20 5.02
N PRO A 199 -10.52 9.09 4.16
CA PRO A 199 -9.84 9.50 2.94
C PRO A 199 -8.55 10.28 3.24
N VAL A 200 -7.46 9.85 2.62
CA VAL A 200 -6.19 10.60 2.61
C VAL A 200 -6.35 11.83 1.72
N ARG A 201 -6.09 13.01 2.29
CA ARG A 201 -6.18 14.31 1.63
C ARG A 201 -4.82 14.76 1.10
N HIS A 202 -3.77 14.66 1.92
CA HIS A 202 -2.41 15.03 1.54
C HIS A 202 -1.38 14.02 2.03
N VAL A 203 -0.27 13.92 1.32
CA VAL A 203 0.92 13.19 1.75
C VAL A 203 2.11 14.12 1.59
N TYR A 204 2.94 14.20 2.63
CA TYR A 204 4.19 14.95 2.60
C TYR A 204 5.36 14.00 2.85
N LYS A 205 6.42 14.15 2.08
CA LYS A 205 7.72 13.56 2.37
C LYS A 205 8.37 14.40 3.46
N VAL A 206 8.70 13.77 4.58
CA VAL A 206 9.45 14.42 5.66
C VAL A 206 10.92 14.39 5.29
N ILE A 207 11.55 15.57 5.30
CA ILE A 207 12.98 15.75 5.14
C ILE A 207 13.53 16.19 6.50
N MET A 208 14.42 15.39 7.07
CA MET A 208 15.04 15.66 8.37
C MET A 208 16.33 16.45 8.17
N SER A 209 16.87 16.99 9.26
CA SER A 209 18.24 17.52 9.26
C SER A 209 19.24 16.40 8.95
N GLN A 210 20.39 16.78 8.41
CA GLN A 210 21.48 15.84 8.13
C GLN A 210 21.96 15.12 9.40
N VAL A 211 22.10 15.85 10.51
CA VAL A 211 22.52 15.29 11.81
C VAL A 211 21.58 14.17 12.28
N SER A 212 20.26 14.40 12.25
CA SER A 212 19.29 13.36 12.65
C SER A 212 19.24 12.18 11.67
N MET A 213 19.61 12.40 10.40
CA MET A 213 19.72 11.33 9.41
C MET A 213 20.95 10.48 9.67
N GLU A 214 22.11 11.10 9.91
CA GLU A 214 23.37 10.42 10.20
C GLU A 214 23.27 9.58 11.48
N ALA A 215 22.65 10.12 12.55
CA ALA A 215 22.41 9.38 13.79
C ALA A 215 21.57 8.10 13.55
N TYR A 216 20.47 8.21 12.79
CA TYR A 216 19.64 7.06 12.41
C TYR A 216 20.40 6.02 11.58
N GLU A 217 21.23 6.47 10.63
CA GLU A 217 22.02 5.56 9.78
C GLU A 217 23.15 4.88 10.54
N ALA A 218 23.82 5.60 11.45
CA ALA A 218 24.81 5.04 12.35
C ALA A 218 24.20 3.96 13.25
N TYR A 219 23.06 4.24 13.88
CA TYR A 219 22.35 3.25 14.70
C TYR A 219 21.91 2.03 13.88
N ARG A 220 21.37 2.24 12.67
CA ARG A 220 21.00 1.13 11.76
C ARG A 220 22.20 0.25 11.42
N ALA A 221 23.36 0.85 11.13
CA ALA A 221 24.59 0.14 10.81
C ALA A 221 25.17 -0.61 12.02
N GLU A 222 25.11 -0.03 13.23
CA GLU A 222 25.52 -0.69 14.47
C GLU A 222 24.66 -1.93 14.74
N VAL A 223 23.32 -1.78 14.68
CA VAL A 223 22.38 -2.88 14.85
C VAL A 223 22.60 -3.96 13.78
N GLU A 224 22.88 -3.57 12.53
CA GLU A 224 23.30 -4.51 11.49
C GLU A 224 24.59 -5.24 11.83
N ALA A 225 25.61 -4.56 12.33
CA ALA A 225 26.89 -5.18 12.67
C ALA A 225 26.72 -6.26 13.76
N ARG A 226 25.88 -5.99 14.77
CA ARG A 226 25.56 -6.94 15.86
C ARG A 226 24.62 -8.07 15.42
N GLY A 227 23.65 -7.76 14.57
CA GLY A 227 22.57 -8.67 14.20
C GLY A 227 22.79 -9.46 12.91
N LYS A 228 23.63 -8.98 12.00
CA LYS A 228 23.87 -9.53 10.66
C LYS A 228 22.56 -9.82 9.91
N PHE A 229 21.63 -8.87 9.91
CA PHE A 229 20.28 -9.08 9.36
C PHE A 229 20.30 -9.22 7.84
N THR A 230 21.19 -8.52 7.14
CA THR A 230 21.38 -8.68 5.69
C THR A 230 21.84 -10.10 5.33
N ALA A 231 22.71 -10.71 6.14
CA ALA A 231 23.09 -12.12 5.99
C ALA A 231 21.91 -13.08 6.20
N GLN A 232 20.87 -12.63 6.91
CA GLN A 232 19.61 -13.36 7.13
C GLN A 232 18.53 -13.01 6.10
N ASN A 233 18.87 -12.32 5.01
CA ASN A 233 17.94 -11.80 3.99
C ASN A 233 16.91 -10.79 4.51
N LEU A 234 17.18 -10.13 5.63
CA LEU A 234 16.40 -9.00 6.10
C LEU A 234 17.01 -7.69 5.59
N THR A 235 16.23 -6.61 5.69
CA THR A 235 16.75 -5.25 5.50
C THR A 235 17.81 -4.95 6.55
N GLU A 236 18.78 -4.12 6.21
CA GLU A 236 19.82 -3.65 7.13
C GLU A 236 19.18 -3.14 8.44
N GLY A 237 19.68 -3.66 9.58
CA GLY A 237 19.14 -3.35 10.91
C GLY A 237 17.70 -3.86 11.15
N ASN A 238 17.21 -4.78 10.31
CA ASN A 238 15.81 -5.21 10.27
C ASN A 238 14.84 -4.02 10.15
N GLU A 239 15.16 -3.02 9.32
CA GLU A 239 14.36 -1.79 9.15
C GLU A 239 12.94 -2.14 8.64
N LYS A 240 11.90 -1.66 9.34
CA LYS A 240 10.49 -1.79 8.94
C LYS A 240 9.78 -0.44 8.91
N ARG A 241 8.70 -0.35 8.13
CA ARG A 241 7.79 0.80 8.18
C ARG A 241 6.72 0.62 9.27
N ARG A 242 6.43 1.67 10.02
CA ARG A 242 5.41 1.69 11.08
C ARG A 242 4.69 3.02 11.15
N TRP A 243 3.44 3.00 11.57
CA TRP A 243 2.61 4.16 11.83
C TRP A 243 2.87 4.70 13.23
N HIS A 244 2.90 6.03 13.35
CA HIS A 244 2.99 6.70 14.62
C HIS A 244 1.98 7.86 14.65
N GLY A 245 1.03 7.78 15.59
CA GLY A 245 0.09 8.85 15.87
C GLY A 245 0.60 9.74 16.99
N THR A 246 0.32 11.04 16.89
CA THR A 246 0.73 12.02 17.90
C THR A 246 -0.19 13.24 17.90
N LYS A 247 0.03 14.15 18.86
CA LYS A 247 -0.73 15.39 18.99
C LYS A 247 -0.26 16.45 17.98
N ARG A 248 -1.22 17.09 17.33
CA ARG A 248 -1.04 18.20 16.39
C ARG A 248 -1.84 19.42 16.89
N ASN A 249 -1.13 20.47 17.26
CA ASN A 249 -1.75 21.72 17.77
C ASN A 249 -1.73 22.87 16.76
N CYS A 250 -1.30 22.61 15.52
CA CYS A 250 -1.26 23.59 14.45
C CYS A 250 -1.83 23.00 13.16
N THR A 251 -1.85 23.78 12.09
CA THR A 251 -2.40 23.38 10.78
C THR A 251 -1.32 22.88 9.82
N ILE A 252 -0.21 22.35 10.35
CA ILE A 252 0.86 21.75 9.53
C ILE A 252 0.28 20.62 8.65
N GLY A 253 0.52 20.70 7.35
CA GLY A 253 0.00 19.78 6.34
C GLY A 253 -1.40 20.12 5.79
N ASP A 254 -2.08 21.14 6.31
CA ASP A 254 -3.40 21.54 5.78
C ASP A 254 -3.23 22.31 4.47
N ASN A 255 -3.88 21.86 3.40
CA ASN A 255 -4.00 22.57 2.12
C ASN A 255 -2.66 23.10 1.54
N GLY A 256 -1.54 22.40 1.79
CA GLY A 256 -0.21 22.84 1.33
C GLY A 256 0.62 23.61 2.36
N ARG A 257 0.13 23.81 3.58
CA ARG A 257 0.88 24.48 4.66
C ARG A 257 2.03 23.58 5.15
N THR A 258 3.27 24.02 4.95
CA THR A 258 4.48 23.25 5.31
C THR A 258 5.35 23.91 6.38
N THR A 259 4.99 25.12 6.83
CA THR A 259 5.72 25.86 7.87
C THR A 259 5.47 25.27 9.25
N LEU A 260 6.54 24.85 9.93
CA LEU A 260 6.50 24.34 11.30
C LEU A 260 6.17 25.47 12.29
N CYS A 261 5.36 25.18 13.30
CA CYS A 261 5.10 26.15 14.38
C CYS A 261 6.22 26.13 15.44
N ASN A 262 6.44 27.23 16.13
CA ASN A 262 7.46 27.36 17.18
C ASN A 262 6.98 26.94 18.58
N ALA A 263 5.82 26.28 18.68
CA ALA A 263 5.33 25.75 19.95
C ALA A 263 6.33 24.75 20.56
N ARG A 264 6.36 24.68 21.90
CA ARG A 264 7.27 23.78 22.63
C ARG A 264 7.00 22.32 22.24
N PRO A 265 7.99 21.41 22.37
CA PRO A 265 7.84 20.00 22.01
C PRO A 265 6.59 19.32 22.59
N LYS A 266 6.23 19.64 23.84
CA LYS A 266 5.03 19.09 24.50
C LYS A 266 3.71 19.68 23.97
N ASP A 267 3.74 20.91 23.48
CA ASP A 267 2.57 21.64 22.99
C ASP A 267 2.25 21.28 21.53
N CYS A 268 3.27 20.98 20.71
CA CYS A 268 3.09 20.44 19.36
C CYS A 268 4.14 19.35 19.03
N PRO A 269 3.95 18.13 19.55
CA PRO A 269 4.86 17.01 19.32
C PRO A 269 5.07 16.71 17.84
N MET A 270 4.06 16.92 16.99
CA MET A 270 4.18 16.73 15.55
C MET A 270 5.23 17.62 14.89
N CYS A 271 5.23 18.93 15.18
CA CYS A 271 6.25 19.84 14.67
C CYS A 271 7.61 19.56 15.31
N SER A 272 7.65 19.11 16.56
CA SER A 272 8.88 18.66 17.21
C SER A 272 9.50 17.48 16.47
N ILE A 273 8.71 16.43 16.19
CA ILE A 273 9.18 15.23 15.46
C ILE A 273 9.73 15.61 14.08
N ILE A 274 9.08 16.51 13.34
CA ILE A 274 9.59 16.94 12.04
C ILE A 274 10.91 17.69 12.18
N ARG A 275 11.04 18.53 13.23
CA ARG A 275 12.21 19.37 13.46
C ARG A 275 13.43 18.60 13.93
N THR A 276 13.25 17.71 14.90
CA THR A 276 14.35 17.11 15.68
C THR A 276 14.34 15.59 15.67
N SER A 277 13.48 14.94 14.87
CA SER A 277 13.12 13.52 15.03
C SER A 277 12.40 13.25 16.36
N PHE A 278 12.20 11.96 16.65
CA PHE A 278 11.62 11.47 17.90
C PHE A 278 12.56 11.71 19.09
N THR A 279 11.99 12.06 20.24
CA THR A 279 12.73 12.20 21.51
C THR A 279 11.98 11.49 22.63
N LEU A 280 12.65 10.63 23.39
CA LEU A 280 12.05 9.87 24.50
C LEU A 280 11.45 10.76 25.59
N ASP A 281 12.04 11.94 25.84
CA ASP A 281 11.55 12.92 26.82
C ASP A 281 10.11 13.41 26.52
N ALA A 282 9.66 13.28 25.26
CA ALA A 282 8.32 13.66 24.85
C ALA A 282 7.29 12.51 24.92
N PHE A 283 7.72 11.24 25.00
CA PHE A 283 6.84 10.06 24.82
C PHE A 283 6.88 9.04 25.96
N GLY A 284 7.49 9.35 27.11
CA GLY A 284 7.59 8.43 28.23
C GLY A 284 8.61 7.32 27.98
N ARG A 285 8.40 6.14 28.55
CA ARG A 285 9.42 5.07 28.65
C ARG A 285 9.73 4.29 27.36
N GLY A 286 9.36 4.81 26.18
CA GLY A 286 9.61 4.20 24.86
C GLY A 286 8.85 4.89 23.74
N ILE A 287 9.26 4.71 22.48
CA ILE A 287 8.57 5.26 21.31
C ILE A 287 7.71 4.17 20.68
N TYR A 288 6.40 4.40 20.66
CA TYR A 288 5.40 3.44 20.18
C TYR A 288 5.07 3.67 18.71
N ALA A 289 5.05 2.60 17.94
CA ALA A 289 4.61 2.60 16.55
C ALA A 289 3.90 1.28 16.22
N SER A 290 3.02 1.25 15.20
CA SER A 290 2.24 0.04 14.87
C SER A 290 2.34 -0.30 13.38
N SER A 291 2.15 -1.56 13.00
CA SER A 291 1.90 -1.92 11.60
C SER A 291 0.46 -1.62 11.18
N THR A 292 -0.41 -1.28 12.13
CA THR A 292 -1.84 -0.99 11.95
C THR A 292 -2.12 0.51 12.09
N SER A 293 -2.49 1.18 11.00
CA SER A 293 -2.71 2.63 10.97
C SER A 293 -3.90 3.07 11.82
N SER A 294 -4.96 2.27 11.91
CA SER A 294 -6.15 2.55 12.72
C SER A 294 -5.90 2.46 14.24
N LYS A 295 -4.86 1.71 14.65
CA LYS A 295 -4.36 1.64 16.03
C LYS A 295 -3.51 2.86 16.33
N SER A 296 -2.59 3.21 15.45
CA SER A 296 -1.82 4.44 15.61
C SER A 296 -2.70 5.70 15.55
N ASP A 297 -3.83 5.66 14.84
CA ASP A 297 -4.85 6.71 14.87
C ASP A 297 -5.42 6.98 16.28
N ASP A 298 -5.49 5.97 17.16
CA ASP A 298 -5.95 6.17 18.55
C ASP A 298 -5.08 7.14 19.34
N TYR A 299 -3.82 7.30 18.91
CA TYR A 299 -2.85 8.22 19.52
C TYR A 299 -2.78 9.57 18.79
N THR A 300 -3.61 9.78 17.76
CA THR A 300 -3.68 11.07 17.06
C THR A 300 -4.64 12.01 17.78
N THR A 301 -4.24 13.28 17.91
CA THR A 301 -5.13 14.33 18.43
C THR A 301 -4.91 15.60 17.65
N THR A 302 -5.97 16.20 17.14
CA THR A 302 -5.92 17.53 16.50
C THR A 302 -6.56 18.53 17.45
N LEU A 303 -5.73 19.39 18.04
CA LEU A 303 -6.14 20.39 19.03
C LEU A 303 -6.48 21.75 18.39
N CYS A 304 -6.10 21.96 17.14
CA CYS A 304 -6.48 23.14 16.36
C CYS A 304 -7.86 22.96 15.72
N SER A 305 -8.42 24.04 15.15
CA SER A 305 -9.72 24.07 14.48
C SER A 305 -9.79 23.28 13.15
N SER A 306 -8.73 22.55 12.79
CA SER A 306 -8.68 21.79 11.53
C SER A 306 -9.57 20.55 11.57
N LYS A 307 -10.33 20.33 10.49
CA LYS A 307 -11.07 19.09 10.24
C LYS A 307 -10.15 17.92 9.84
N LEU A 308 -8.89 18.20 9.53
CA LEU A 308 -7.91 17.22 9.11
C LEU A 308 -7.17 16.64 10.31
N THR A 309 -6.78 15.38 10.21
CA THR A 309 -5.94 14.67 11.17
C THR A 309 -4.65 14.23 10.48
N ALA A 310 -3.59 14.04 11.25
CA ALA A 310 -2.27 13.76 10.74
C ALA A 310 -1.62 12.57 11.47
N ILE A 311 -0.91 11.75 10.71
CA ILE A 311 -0.20 10.56 11.21
C ILE A 311 1.12 10.39 10.45
N PHE A 312 2.16 9.88 11.12
CA PHE A 312 3.42 9.58 10.48
C PHE A 312 3.46 8.14 9.96
N LEU A 313 4.04 7.96 8.77
CA LEU A 313 4.64 6.70 8.35
C LEU A 313 6.15 6.82 8.57
N SER A 314 6.65 6.08 9.55
CA SER A 314 8.04 6.09 10.01
C SER A 314 8.81 4.89 9.48
N LYS A 315 10.14 5.01 9.44
CA LYS A 315 11.08 3.89 9.31
C LYS A 315 11.65 3.59 10.68
N VAL A 316 11.66 2.31 11.07
CA VAL A 316 12.05 1.86 12.40
C VAL A 316 13.08 0.74 12.26
N VAL A 317 14.24 0.90 12.87
CA VAL A 317 15.24 -0.16 13.05
C VAL A 317 14.71 -1.09 14.14
N VAL A 318 14.18 -2.24 13.74
CA VAL A 318 13.60 -3.20 14.69
C VAL A 318 14.70 -3.99 15.39
N GLY A 319 15.81 -4.25 14.70
CA GLY A 319 16.86 -5.13 15.18
C GLY A 319 16.31 -6.50 15.60
N ARG A 320 16.82 -7.02 16.72
CA ARG A 320 16.28 -8.18 17.42
C ARG A 320 15.07 -7.72 18.24
N GLY A 321 13.87 -7.98 17.74
CA GLY A 321 12.63 -7.65 18.45
C GLY A 321 12.21 -8.76 19.41
N ARG A 322 12.00 -8.42 20.69
CA ARG A 322 11.43 -9.35 21.67
C ARG A 322 9.92 -9.40 21.52
N LYS A 323 9.39 -10.57 21.16
CA LYS A 323 7.93 -10.78 21.12
C LYS A 323 7.37 -10.91 22.53
N MET A 324 6.30 -10.19 22.82
CA MET A 324 5.62 -10.21 24.12
C MET A 324 4.10 -10.26 23.91
N SER A 325 3.41 -11.04 24.74
CA SER A 325 1.94 -11.25 24.72
C SER A 325 1.28 -10.84 26.05
N ARG A 326 2.01 -10.16 26.93
CA ARG A 326 1.50 -9.62 28.20
C ARG A 326 2.04 -8.22 28.39
N ASP A 327 1.22 -7.35 28.98
CA ASP A 327 1.62 -5.99 29.31
C ASP A 327 2.81 -5.97 30.27
N ALA A 328 3.79 -5.12 29.97
CA ALA A 328 4.97 -4.89 30.79
C ALA A 328 5.16 -3.39 31.06
N PRO A 329 4.23 -2.74 31.79
CA PRO A 329 4.18 -1.27 31.92
C PRO A 329 5.38 -0.65 32.66
N LYS A 330 6.19 -1.49 33.32
CA LYS A 330 7.43 -1.09 34.02
C LYS A 330 8.69 -1.16 33.14
N LEU A 331 8.59 -1.68 31.92
CA LEU A 331 9.74 -1.83 31.04
C LEU A 331 10.19 -0.45 30.51
N THR A 332 11.41 -0.06 30.88
CA THR A 332 12.04 1.22 30.51
C THR A 332 13.06 1.10 29.38
N ASP A 333 13.47 -0.12 29.06
CA ASP A 333 14.53 -0.40 28.10
C ASP A 333 14.24 -1.72 27.35
N ALA A 334 14.89 -1.89 26.21
CA ALA A 334 14.87 -3.16 25.49
C ALA A 334 15.47 -4.26 26.39
N PRO A 335 14.85 -5.45 26.47
CA PRO A 335 15.38 -6.53 27.28
C PRO A 335 16.78 -6.97 26.80
N PRO A 336 17.61 -7.58 27.67
CA PRO A 336 18.96 -7.99 27.30
C PRO A 336 18.99 -8.81 25.99
N ASN A 337 19.90 -8.45 25.08
CA ASN A 337 20.06 -9.01 23.73
C ASN A 337 18.97 -8.64 22.69
N TYR A 338 18.08 -7.71 23.01
CA TYR A 338 17.08 -7.20 22.08
C TYR A 338 17.25 -5.69 21.87
N ASP A 339 16.82 -5.21 20.69
CA ASP A 339 16.85 -3.79 20.32
C ASP A 339 15.45 -3.15 20.44
N SER A 340 14.39 -3.97 20.45
CA SER A 340 13.00 -3.51 20.49
C SER A 340 12.05 -4.54 21.11
N VAL A 341 10.82 -4.12 21.38
CA VAL A 341 9.72 -5.00 21.83
C VAL A 341 8.60 -5.01 20.81
N LEU A 342 8.12 -6.21 20.47
CA LEU A 342 7.00 -6.47 19.59
C LEU A 342 5.85 -7.03 20.43
N ALA A 343 4.86 -6.21 20.73
CA ALA A 343 3.59 -6.64 21.28
C ALA A 343 2.81 -7.41 20.19
N GLU A 344 2.63 -8.71 20.38
CA GLU A 344 1.84 -9.56 19.49
C GLU A 344 0.46 -9.82 20.12
N THR A 345 -0.56 -9.88 19.25
CA THR A 345 -1.96 -10.07 19.67
C THR A 345 -2.12 -11.43 20.36
N GLY A 346 -2.66 -11.42 21.59
CA GLY A 346 -2.80 -12.58 22.45
C GLY A 346 -2.53 -12.22 23.92
N GLY A 347 -3.22 -12.87 24.87
CA GLY A 347 -3.17 -12.48 26.29
C GLY A 347 -3.99 -11.21 26.57
N SER A 348 -3.39 -10.20 27.21
CA SER A 348 -4.03 -8.91 27.50
C SER A 348 -3.91 -7.89 26.36
N LEU A 349 -3.16 -8.21 25.30
CA LEU A 349 -2.82 -7.31 24.19
C LEU A 349 -3.74 -7.51 22.99
N ASN A 350 -4.53 -6.47 22.67
CA ASN A 350 -5.55 -6.50 21.61
C ASN A 350 -5.04 -6.07 20.22
N HIS A 351 -3.88 -5.43 20.13
CA HIS A 351 -3.34 -4.88 18.87
C HIS A 351 -1.81 -4.99 18.80
N ASP A 352 -1.25 -4.90 17.60
CA ASP A 352 0.20 -4.93 17.40
C ASP A 352 0.86 -3.58 17.75
N GLU A 353 1.92 -3.63 18.56
CA GLU A 353 2.74 -2.48 18.88
C GLU A 353 4.23 -2.84 18.78
N LEU A 354 5.02 -1.92 18.26
CA LEU A 354 6.47 -1.93 18.27
C LEU A 354 6.93 -0.79 19.16
N ILE A 355 7.75 -1.11 20.15
CA ILE A 355 8.36 -0.14 21.06
C ILE A 355 9.86 -0.15 20.83
N VAL A 356 10.43 1.04 20.60
CA VAL A 356 11.87 1.26 20.57
C VAL A 356 12.29 2.19 21.70
N TYR A 357 13.50 1.97 22.21
CA TYR A 357 14.00 2.62 23.44
C TYR A 357 15.17 3.57 23.19
N THR A 358 15.34 4.00 21.93
CA THR A 358 16.28 5.06 21.55
C THR A 358 15.71 5.92 20.43
N ASN A 359 16.07 7.20 20.43
CA ASN A 359 15.66 8.20 19.44
C ASN A 359 16.10 7.80 18.02
N ASP A 360 17.27 7.18 17.91
CA ASP A 360 17.91 6.86 16.63
C ASP A 360 17.36 5.59 15.98
N ALA A 361 16.52 4.83 16.71
CA ALA A 361 15.87 3.64 16.17
C ALA A 361 14.70 3.98 15.25
N ILE A 362 14.21 5.22 15.22
CA ILE A 362 13.01 5.59 14.47
C ILE A 362 13.13 6.97 13.82
N ARG A 363 12.66 7.08 12.58
CA ARG A 363 12.59 8.35 11.87
C ARG A 363 11.28 8.56 11.11
N PRO A 364 10.71 9.78 11.09
CA PRO A 364 9.55 10.08 10.27
C PRO A 364 9.94 10.02 8.78
N SER A 365 9.15 9.34 7.96
CA SER A 365 9.41 9.25 6.51
C SER A 365 8.39 10.01 5.69
N PHE A 366 7.11 9.87 6.03
CA PHE A 366 6.00 10.60 5.43
C PHE A 366 5.04 11.09 6.51
N LEU A 367 4.41 12.23 6.27
CA LEU A 367 3.28 12.74 7.03
C LEU A 367 2.03 12.58 6.17
N VAL A 368 1.02 11.86 6.67
CA VAL A 368 -0.25 11.63 6.00
C VAL A 368 -1.31 12.48 6.66
N ILE A 369 -1.98 13.30 5.86
CA ILE A 369 -3.10 14.15 6.29
C ILE A 369 -4.38 13.53 5.74
N PHE A 370 -5.34 13.25 6.61
CA PHE A 370 -6.58 12.58 6.27
C PHE A 370 -7.76 13.24 6.98
N GLU A 371 -8.97 13.02 6.47
CA GLU A 371 -10.17 13.60 7.04
C GLU A 371 -11.07 12.52 7.59
N HIS A 372 -11.50 12.66 8.84
CA HIS A 372 -12.55 11.80 9.39
C HIS A 372 -13.86 12.15 8.68
N SER A 373 -14.41 11.20 7.92
CA SER A 373 -15.59 11.44 7.10
C SER A 373 -16.85 11.57 7.95
N GLY A 374 -17.22 12.77 8.37
CA GLY A 374 -18.59 13.18 8.72
C GLY A 374 -19.35 12.41 9.82
N GLN A 375 -18.81 11.33 10.37
CA GLN A 375 -19.24 10.77 11.64
C GLN A 375 -18.57 11.59 12.72
N ASN A 376 -19.32 12.60 13.15
CA ASN A 376 -19.24 13.29 14.41
C ASN A 376 -17.82 13.61 14.92
N LEU A 377 -17.50 14.90 14.85
CA LEU A 377 -16.61 15.56 15.84
C LEU A 377 -17.01 15.23 17.30
N TYR A 378 -18.21 14.68 17.50
CA TYR A 378 -18.75 14.19 18.76
C TYR A 378 -18.38 12.73 19.13
N ASP A 379 -17.79 11.89 18.28
CA ASP A 379 -17.50 10.47 18.63
C ASP A 379 -16.27 10.29 19.55
N ARG A 380 -15.59 11.37 19.92
CA ARG A 380 -14.55 11.38 20.95
C ARG A 380 -14.95 12.39 22.01
N ALA A 381 -15.11 11.97 23.27
CA ALA A 381 -15.28 12.91 24.38
C ALA A 381 -14.10 13.90 24.35
N ARG A 382 -14.39 15.18 24.10
CA ARG A 382 -13.38 16.24 24.01
C ARG A 382 -13.68 17.31 25.04
N LEU A 383 -12.67 17.66 25.84
CA LEU A 383 -12.66 18.88 26.62
C LEU A 383 -12.08 20.00 25.73
N VAL A 384 -12.86 21.05 25.51
CA VAL A 384 -12.43 22.25 24.78
C VAL A 384 -12.41 23.41 25.75
N VAL A 385 -11.28 24.13 25.84
CA VAL A 385 -11.22 25.38 26.61
C VAL A 385 -12.06 26.41 25.87
N LEU A 386 -13.05 26.99 26.55
CA LEU A 386 -13.77 28.15 26.08
C LEU A 386 -12.93 29.40 26.38
N HIS A 387 -12.70 30.20 25.35
CA HIS A 387 -12.10 31.51 25.52
C HIS A 387 -13.14 32.51 26.04
N ASP A 388 -12.69 33.58 26.67
CA ASP A 388 -13.48 34.69 27.25
C ASP A 388 -14.41 35.42 26.26
N HIS A 389 -14.15 35.29 24.96
CA HIS A 389 -14.98 35.83 23.88
C HIS A 389 -16.12 34.87 23.46
N ASP A 390 -16.16 33.64 23.98
CA ASP A 390 -17.23 32.68 23.69
C ASP A 390 -18.51 33.07 24.47
N PRO A 391 -19.68 33.16 23.82
CA PRO A 391 -20.93 33.59 24.48
C PRO A 391 -21.33 32.69 25.65
N TYR A 392 -20.92 31.42 25.66
CA TYR A 392 -21.19 30.49 26.77
C TYR A 392 -20.20 30.66 27.93
N TYR A 393 -19.02 31.23 27.68
CA TYR A 393 -18.05 31.53 28.74
C TYR A 393 -18.64 32.51 29.75
N ARG A 394 -19.21 33.62 29.27
CA ARG A 394 -19.84 34.63 30.14
C ARG A 394 -21.02 34.05 30.91
N LEU A 395 -21.91 33.32 30.24
CA LEU A 395 -23.08 32.71 30.89
C LEU A 395 -22.69 31.76 32.03
N VAL A 396 -21.67 30.92 31.82
CA VAL A 396 -21.23 29.95 32.85
C VAL A 396 -20.49 30.64 33.98
N LYS A 397 -19.67 31.64 33.66
CA LYS A 397 -19.01 32.48 34.66
C LYS A 397 -20.05 33.22 35.51
N GLU A 398 -21.02 33.89 34.90
CA GLU A 398 -22.10 34.61 35.57
C GLU A 398 -22.98 33.68 36.41
N ASN A 399 -23.36 32.50 35.89
CA ASN A 399 -24.13 31.52 36.66
C ASN A 399 -23.35 31.00 37.87
N PHE A 400 -22.07 30.66 37.72
CA PHE A 400 -21.22 30.31 38.86
C PHE A 400 -21.16 31.46 39.87
N GLU A 401 -21.03 32.67 39.33
CA GLU A 401 -20.90 33.87 40.13
C GLU A 401 -22.18 34.23 40.91
N CYS A 402 -23.37 34.00 40.34
CA CYS A 402 -24.66 34.30 40.96
C CYS A 402 -25.18 33.18 41.86
N THR A 403 -24.71 31.94 41.69
CA THR A 403 -25.16 30.78 42.48
C THR A 403 -24.24 30.41 43.65
N TRP A 404 -23.11 31.12 43.83
CA TRP A 404 -22.24 30.94 44.99
C TRP A 404 -22.91 31.48 46.27
N GLN A 405 -23.45 30.57 47.09
CA GLN A 405 -24.23 30.92 48.30
C GLN A 405 -23.50 30.68 49.62
N HIS A 406 -22.19 30.43 49.61
CA HIS A 406 -21.44 30.22 50.85
C HIS A 406 -21.08 31.55 51.53
N ALA A 407 -21.85 31.91 52.58
CA ALA A 407 -21.72 33.16 53.33
C ALA A 407 -20.31 33.42 53.91
N ASN A 408 -19.55 32.36 54.24
CA ASN A 408 -18.27 32.47 54.95
C ASN A 408 -17.03 32.13 54.09
N LYS A 409 -17.20 31.93 52.77
CA LYS A 409 -16.07 31.61 51.87
C LYS A 409 -15.93 32.64 50.75
N PRO A 410 -14.73 33.23 50.56
CA PRO A 410 -14.50 34.15 49.46
C PRO A 410 -14.70 33.43 48.14
N LYS A 411 -15.33 34.15 47.22
CA LYS A 411 -15.67 33.63 45.90
C LYS A 411 -14.39 33.36 45.08
N PRO A 412 -14.15 32.14 44.62
CA PRO A 412 -12.91 31.83 43.90
C PRO A 412 -12.96 32.35 42.45
N PRO A 413 -11.84 32.83 41.90
CA PRO A 413 -11.78 33.28 40.51
C PRO A 413 -11.90 32.10 39.53
N VAL A 414 -12.62 32.29 38.43
CA VAL A 414 -12.75 31.30 37.35
C VAL A 414 -11.53 31.36 36.43
N TYR A 415 -10.71 30.31 36.42
CA TYR A 415 -9.44 30.27 35.65
C TYR A 415 -9.61 29.73 34.23
N ALA A 416 -10.53 28.79 34.05
CA ALA A 416 -10.85 28.23 32.74
C ALA A 416 -12.28 27.68 32.76
N VAL A 417 -12.96 27.80 31.63
CA VAL A 417 -14.26 27.19 31.38
C VAL A 417 -14.08 26.13 30.30
N LEU A 418 -14.47 24.89 30.58
CA LEU A 418 -14.29 23.76 29.66
C LEU A 418 -15.64 23.29 29.11
N LYS A 419 -15.76 23.19 27.78
CA LYS A 419 -16.90 22.58 27.09
C LYS A 419 -16.61 21.12 26.80
N ILE A 420 -17.48 20.23 27.27
CA ILE A 420 -17.42 18.81 26.93
C ILE A 420 -18.22 18.55 25.66
N LEU A 421 -17.54 18.19 24.58
CA LEU A 421 -18.20 17.69 23.37
C LEU A 421 -18.43 16.19 23.55
N THR A 422 -19.68 15.82 23.78
CA THR A 422 -20.12 14.43 24.02
C THR A 422 -21.05 14.00 22.86
N PRO A 423 -20.98 12.75 22.37
CA PRO A 423 -21.88 12.29 21.31
C PRO A 423 -23.33 12.26 21.76
N GLU A 424 -24.23 12.53 20.83
CA GLU A 424 -25.69 12.53 21.06
C GLU A 424 -26.19 11.15 21.52
N SER A 425 -25.51 10.07 21.11
CA SER A 425 -25.76 8.71 21.60
C SER A 425 -25.37 8.50 23.08
N SER A 426 -24.33 9.17 23.56
CA SER A 426 -23.96 9.18 24.99
C SER A 426 -24.85 10.13 25.79
N LEU A 427 -25.36 11.19 25.15
CA LEU A 427 -26.41 12.04 25.69
C LEU A 427 -27.77 11.33 25.68
N ALA A 428 -28.02 10.33 24.82
CA ALA A 428 -29.32 9.67 24.71
C ALA A 428 -29.72 8.96 26.02
N ALA A 429 -28.76 8.35 26.74
CA ALA A 429 -29.02 7.79 28.06
C ALA A 429 -29.36 8.87 29.10
N TYR A 430 -28.69 10.03 29.05
CA TYR A 430 -28.99 11.17 29.94
C TYR A 430 -30.26 11.91 29.55
N SER A 431 -30.58 12.04 28.27
CA SER A 431 -31.79 12.65 27.74
C SER A 431 -32.99 11.73 27.99
N ALA A 432 -32.82 10.40 27.84
CA ALA A 432 -33.81 9.41 28.25
C ALA A 432 -33.99 9.43 29.77
N TYR A 433 -32.91 9.46 30.55
CA TYR A 433 -32.95 9.66 32.00
C TYR A 433 -33.68 10.96 32.35
N ARG A 434 -33.31 12.10 31.77
CA ARG A 434 -33.94 13.40 32.07
C ARG A 434 -35.39 13.48 31.62
N SER A 435 -35.75 12.83 30.51
CA SER A 435 -37.13 12.75 30.00
C SER A 435 -37.97 11.77 30.82
N PHE A 436 -37.37 10.72 31.37
CA PHE A 436 -38.00 9.77 32.30
C PHE A 436 -38.22 10.41 33.69
N TYR A 437 -37.30 11.28 34.12
CA TYR A 437 -37.37 11.99 35.40
C TYR A 437 -38.08 13.35 35.32
N SER A 438 -38.45 13.85 34.13
CA SER A 438 -39.27 15.06 33.99
C SER A 438 -40.77 14.80 34.14
N GLU A 439 -41.19 13.52 34.22
CA GLU A 439 -42.62 13.13 34.31
C GLU A 439 -42.99 12.37 35.60
N LEU A 440 -42.07 12.17 36.54
CA LEU A 440 -42.36 11.45 37.79
C LEU A 440 -42.37 12.40 39.00
N CYS A 441 -43.47 12.41 39.75
CA CYS A 441 -43.58 13.07 41.04
C CYS A 441 -42.74 12.33 42.11
N TYR A 442 -42.19 13.10 43.04
CA TYR A 442 -41.14 12.71 44.01
C TYR A 442 -41.50 11.52 44.92
N GLU A 443 -42.78 11.14 45.02
CA GLU A 443 -43.29 10.07 45.89
C GLU A 443 -43.11 8.65 45.28
N ASP A 444 -43.13 8.50 43.95
CA ASP A 444 -43.07 7.18 43.28
C ASP A 444 -41.66 6.56 43.28
N LEU A 445 -40.63 7.35 43.60
CA LEU A 445 -39.23 6.92 43.56
C LEU A 445 -38.87 5.94 44.70
N HIS A 446 -39.62 5.97 45.81
CA HIS A 446 -39.32 5.20 47.01
C HIS A 446 -39.90 3.77 46.99
N LEU A 447 -40.95 3.51 46.21
CA LEU A 447 -41.58 2.18 46.13
C LEU A 447 -40.86 1.27 45.12
N LEU A 448 -40.40 1.81 43.99
CA LEU A 448 -39.72 1.01 42.95
C LEU A 448 -38.33 0.51 43.38
N THR A 449 -37.65 1.27 44.26
CA THR A 449 -36.36 0.83 44.81
C THR A 449 -36.53 -0.32 45.81
N ALA A 450 -37.68 -0.43 46.50
CA ALA A 450 -37.89 -1.49 47.48
C ALA A 450 -38.15 -2.87 46.86
N GLU A 451 -38.83 -2.94 45.71
CA GLU A 451 -39.13 -4.21 45.03
C GLU A 451 -37.93 -4.77 44.24
N LEU A 452 -37.11 -3.91 43.62
CA LEU A 452 -35.91 -4.33 42.89
C LEU A 452 -34.81 -4.95 43.78
N PHE A 453 -34.76 -4.58 45.06
CA PHE A 453 -33.82 -5.20 46.02
C PHE A 453 -34.31 -6.54 46.59
N ALA A 454 -35.60 -6.86 46.48
CA ALA A 454 -36.17 -8.12 46.99
C ALA A 454 -36.00 -9.30 46.02
N GLU A 455 -36.04 -9.07 44.70
CA GLU A 455 -35.91 -10.16 43.72
C GLU A 455 -34.47 -10.68 43.53
N GLN A 456 -33.45 -9.95 43.98
CA GLN A 456 -32.03 -10.36 43.80
C GLN A 456 -31.36 -10.98 45.03
N GLY A 457 -32.11 -11.27 46.11
CA GLY A 457 -31.63 -12.18 47.16
C GLY A 457 -30.49 -11.68 48.05
N TRP A 458 -30.32 -10.37 48.26
CA TRP A 458 -29.38 -9.83 49.25
C TRP A 458 -30.07 -9.60 50.59
N GLN A 459 -29.77 -10.45 51.58
CA GLN A 459 -30.19 -10.22 52.97
C GLN A 459 -29.46 -9.01 53.57
N LYS A 460 -30.20 -8.22 54.36
CA LYS A 460 -29.68 -7.18 55.25
C LYS A 460 -28.74 -7.81 56.30
N THR A 461 -27.46 -7.45 56.26
CA THR A 461 -26.68 -7.31 57.49
C THR A 461 -25.99 -5.96 57.52
N SER A 462 -26.34 -5.24 58.59
CA SER A 462 -25.97 -3.89 58.94
C SER A 462 -24.53 -3.83 59.48
N THR A 463 -23.79 -2.85 58.95
CA THR A 463 -22.68 -2.10 59.57
C THR A 463 -21.36 -2.81 59.90
N THR A 464 -20.29 -2.22 59.35
CA THR A 464 -18.86 -2.35 59.70
C THR A 464 -18.09 -3.57 59.16
N LEU A 465 -17.57 -3.46 57.93
CA LEU A 465 -16.16 -3.79 57.65
C LEU A 465 -15.74 -3.17 56.30
N ILE A 466 -14.69 -2.35 56.34
CA ILE A 466 -13.84 -2.05 55.18
C ILE A 466 -13.10 -3.35 54.82
N PRO A 467 -13.12 -3.79 53.55
CA PRO A 467 -11.84 -4.15 52.93
C PRO A 467 -11.70 -3.75 51.45
N GLN A 468 -10.55 -3.12 51.19
CA GLN A 468 -9.65 -3.40 50.07
C GLN A 468 -10.20 -3.30 48.64
N ILE A 469 -10.28 -2.06 48.13
CA ILE A 469 -9.82 -1.80 46.75
C ILE A 469 -8.32 -1.61 46.83
N LYS A 470 -7.55 -2.67 46.55
CA LYS A 470 -6.12 -2.56 46.29
C LYS A 470 -5.92 -1.81 44.99
N GLU A 471 -5.29 -0.65 45.10
CA GLU A 471 -4.69 0.12 44.02
C GLU A 471 -3.91 -0.80 43.06
N THR A 472 -4.21 -0.70 41.77
CA THR A 472 -3.19 -0.89 40.74
C THR A 472 -2.97 0.45 40.06
N ARG A 473 -1.91 1.14 40.52
CA ARG A 473 -1.36 2.36 39.93
C ARG A 473 -0.96 2.14 38.47
N SER A 474 -1.44 2.98 37.56
CA SER A 474 -0.66 3.41 36.40
C SER A 474 -0.68 4.92 36.29
N SER A 475 0.53 5.48 36.33
CA SER A 475 0.91 6.88 36.53
C SER A 475 0.30 7.89 35.56
N SER A 476 -0.39 8.89 36.11
CA SER A 476 -0.32 10.27 35.62
C SER A 476 -0.65 11.24 36.75
N SER A 477 0.18 12.26 36.92
CA SER A 477 -0.03 13.42 37.78
C SER A 477 -1.41 14.04 37.58
N THR A 478 -2.27 14.01 38.59
CA THR A 478 -3.51 14.77 38.64
C THR A 478 -3.49 15.70 39.83
N ALA A 479 -3.51 17.02 39.56
CA ALA A 479 -4.04 18.00 40.49
C ALA A 479 -5.49 17.60 40.81
N ARG A 480 -5.87 17.69 42.08
CA ARG A 480 -7.27 17.49 42.51
C ARG A 480 -8.13 18.59 41.89
N ILE A 481 -9.16 18.22 41.14
CA ILE A 481 -10.17 19.12 40.58
C ILE A 481 -11.46 18.78 41.32
N ASP A 482 -12.00 19.72 42.09
CA ASP A 482 -13.29 19.59 42.76
C ASP A 482 -14.43 19.94 41.79
N PHE A 483 -15.46 19.09 41.73
CA PHE A 483 -16.60 19.24 40.81
C PHE A 483 -17.83 19.78 41.54
N VAL A 484 -18.43 20.86 41.03
CA VAL A 484 -19.75 21.35 41.46
C VAL A 484 -20.67 21.44 40.24
N GLY A 485 -21.80 20.73 40.28
CA GLY A 485 -22.78 20.71 39.19
C GLY A 485 -23.71 21.93 39.23
N LEU A 486 -23.66 22.78 38.21
CA LEU A 486 -24.59 23.90 38.04
C LEU A 486 -25.85 23.43 37.31
N GLY A 487 -27.01 23.60 37.96
CA GLY A 487 -28.31 23.25 37.40
C GLY A 487 -28.74 24.20 36.27
N LYS A 488 -29.43 23.62 35.27
CA LYS A 488 -30.13 24.27 34.14
C LYS A 488 -29.24 24.97 33.08
N VAL A 489 -28.51 24.19 32.28
CA VAL A 489 -27.95 24.62 30.97
C VAL A 489 -28.27 23.56 29.88
N PRO A 490 -28.54 23.93 28.60
CA PRO A 490 -28.84 22.98 27.50
C PRO A 490 -27.66 22.06 27.12
N PRO A 491 -27.81 21.06 26.21
CA PRO A 491 -26.93 19.89 26.14
C PRO A 491 -25.58 20.22 25.49
N THR A 492 -24.68 20.76 26.30
CA THR A 492 -23.22 20.58 26.23
C THR A 492 -22.74 20.94 27.63
N PHE A 493 -22.29 19.96 28.40
CA PHE A 493 -21.87 20.20 29.78
C PHE A 493 -20.66 21.15 29.79
N VAL A 494 -20.75 22.23 30.55
CA VAL A 494 -19.69 23.23 30.71
C VAL A 494 -19.36 23.35 32.19
N PHE A 495 -18.07 23.26 32.54
CA PHE A 495 -17.59 23.36 33.93
C PHE A 495 -16.55 24.48 34.09
N ALA A 496 -16.49 25.05 35.29
CA ALA A 496 -15.43 25.97 35.73
C ALA A 496 -14.44 25.24 36.65
N ILE A 497 -13.14 25.45 36.46
CA ILE A 497 -12.08 24.86 37.31
C ILE A 497 -11.55 25.92 38.29
N PHE A 498 -11.38 25.52 39.56
CA PHE A 498 -10.83 26.33 40.65
C PHE A 498 -9.57 25.68 41.25
N PRO A 499 -8.60 26.45 41.77
CA PRO A 499 -7.46 25.93 42.50
C PRO A 499 -7.88 25.60 43.94
N SER A 500 -7.49 24.43 44.44
CA SER A 500 -7.70 24.06 45.85
C SER A 500 -6.78 24.87 46.76
N VAL A 501 -7.33 25.44 47.83
CA VAL A 501 -6.58 25.90 49.00
C VAL A 501 -6.86 24.93 50.14
N ASP A 502 -5.81 24.27 50.62
CA ASP A 502 -5.85 23.32 51.74
C ASP A 502 -6.29 23.99 53.03
N CYS A 503 -7.22 23.37 53.76
CA CYS A 503 -7.37 23.45 55.22
C CYS A 503 -8.28 22.32 55.72
N ALA A 504 -7.79 21.52 56.67
CA ALA A 504 -8.56 20.64 57.55
C ALA A 504 -8.35 21.14 59.01
N PRO A 505 -9.03 20.62 60.06
CA PRO A 505 -10.23 19.76 60.15
C PRO A 505 -11.32 20.34 61.12
N LEU A 506 -12.43 19.61 61.38
CA LEU A 506 -13.02 19.28 62.71
C LEU A 506 -14.57 19.14 62.74
N PHE A 507 -14.99 17.96 63.26
CA PHE A 507 -16.17 17.58 64.06
C PHE A 507 -17.66 17.71 63.60
N ALA A 508 -18.34 16.57 63.79
CA ALA A 508 -19.68 16.34 64.38
C ALA A 508 -20.99 16.60 63.59
N THR A 509 -21.74 15.51 63.36
CA THR A 509 -23.23 15.42 63.33
C THR A 509 -23.84 15.78 64.71
N PRO A 510 -25.15 16.13 64.90
CA PRO A 510 -26.28 15.47 64.22
C PRO A 510 -27.67 16.22 64.07
N LEU A 511 -28.58 15.58 63.31
CA LEU A 511 -30.02 15.30 63.57
C LEU A 511 -31.17 16.34 63.38
N ILE A 512 -32.29 15.80 62.82
CA ILE A 512 -33.75 16.10 63.04
C ILE A 512 -34.28 17.35 62.28
N SER A 513 -35.45 17.42 61.61
CA SER A 513 -36.79 16.79 61.73
C SER A 513 -37.65 17.01 60.46
N ARG A 514 -38.56 16.05 60.19
CA ARG A 514 -39.84 16.12 59.44
C ARG A 514 -40.80 17.21 60.00
N PRO A 515 -41.91 17.67 59.36
CA PRO A 515 -43.02 16.77 58.94
C PRO A 515 -44.08 17.20 57.86
N LEU A 516 -44.84 16.17 57.41
CA LEU A 516 -46.30 16.02 57.16
C LEU A 516 -47.06 16.98 56.21
N ALA A 517 -47.65 16.45 55.12
CA ALA A 517 -49.07 16.01 54.92
C ALA A 517 -49.96 17.12 54.27
N ARG A 518 -50.94 16.93 53.37
CA ARG A 518 -52.11 16.04 53.29
C ARG A 518 -52.83 16.16 51.92
N ASN A 519 -53.52 15.07 51.52
CA ASN A 519 -54.89 14.96 50.98
C ASN A 519 -55.35 15.46 49.56
N ILE A 520 -55.70 14.47 48.69
CA ILE A 520 -56.94 14.13 47.91
C ILE A 520 -57.83 15.25 47.26
N PRO A 521 -58.84 14.98 46.36
CA PRO A 521 -59.11 13.99 45.28
C PRO A 521 -59.60 14.56 43.90
N SER A 522 -59.58 13.69 42.86
CA SER A 522 -60.62 13.34 41.85
C SER A 522 -61.30 14.30 40.82
N ALA A 523 -61.54 13.70 39.64
CA ALA A 523 -62.56 13.95 38.56
C ALA A 523 -62.27 15.07 37.54
N GLY A 524 -62.57 14.99 36.23
CA GLY A 524 -63.27 14.05 35.34
C GLY A 524 -63.76 14.81 34.07
N LEU A 525 -64.08 14.08 32.97
CA LEU A 525 -64.82 14.50 31.74
C LEU A 525 -64.10 15.44 30.74
N GLU A 526 -64.34 15.48 29.41
CA GLU A 526 -65.08 14.69 28.41
C GLU A 526 -64.67 15.14 26.97
N ARG A 527 -64.93 14.27 25.96
CA ARG A 527 -65.31 14.41 24.51
C ARG A 527 -65.29 15.80 23.83
N GLU A 528 -65.24 16.03 22.51
CA GLU A 528 -65.23 15.33 21.20
C GLU A 528 -65.05 16.48 20.16
N TYR A 529 -64.46 16.24 18.97
CA TYR A 529 -64.94 16.65 17.62
C TYR A 529 -63.81 16.66 16.56
N THR A 530 -64.02 15.91 15.48
CA THR A 530 -63.33 16.00 14.16
C THR A 530 -64.33 16.70 13.18
N PRO A 531 -64.04 17.16 11.92
CA PRO A 531 -63.25 16.46 10.87
C PRO A 531 -62.67 17.29 9.66
N ARG A 532 -62.11 16.56 8.68
CA ARG A 532 -61.90 16.84 7.22
C ARG A 532 -60.74 17.77 6.76
N ARG A 533 -59.78 17.18 6.02
CA ARG A 533 -59.74 17.13 4.53
C ARG A 533 -58.48 16.39 4.04
N VAL A 534 -58.69 15.26 3.35
CA VAL A 534 -57.70 14.59 2.52
C VAL A 534 -58.16 14.72 1.07
N ARG A 535 -57.34 15.34 0.20
CA ARG A 535 -57.33 15.11 -1.25
C ARG A 535 -55.91 15.29 -1.81
N GLN A 536 -55.36 14.13 -2.16
CA GLN A 536 -54.46 13.73 -3.24
C GLN A 536 -54.36 14.66 -4.47
N VAL A 537 -53.14 14.91 -4.98
CA VAL A 537 -52.67 14.98 -6.40
C VAL A 537 -51.11 14.86 -6.36
N MET A 538 -50.51 13.73 -6.72
CA MET A 538 -49.93 13.34 -8.03
C MET A 538 -48.63 14.08 -8.40
N LEU A 539 -47.50 13.35 -8.39
CA LEU A 539 -46.37 13.63 -9.29
C LEU A 539 -45.82 12.33 -9.89
N ILE A 540 -45.71 12.38 -11.21
CA ILE A 540 -45.49 11.35 -12.22
C ILE A 540 -44.04 10.86 -12.20
N GLY A 541 -43.83 9.54 -12.30
CA GLY A 541 -42.55 8.95 -12.68
C GLY A 541 -42.75 8.04 -13.90
N PRO A 542 -41.89 8.07 -14.94
CA PRO A 542 -42.08 7.21 -16.09
C PRO A 542 -41.61 5.78 -15.77
N ALA A 543 -42.57 4.85 -15.73
CA ALA A 543 -42.35 3.43 -15.92
C ALA A 543 -42.40 3.12 -17.42
N ILE A 544 -41.41 2.37 -17.93
CA ILE A 544 -41.55 1.66 -19.21
C ILE A 544 -41.75 0.19 -18.87
N VAL A 545 -42.91 -0.29 -19.30
CA VAL A 545 -43.42 -1.66 -19.26
C VAL A 545 -42.61 -2.54 -20.21
N ILE A 546 -42.26 -3.76 -19.79
CA ILE A 546 -41.97 -4.86 -20.71
C ILE A 546 -42.78 -6.06 -20.23
N ASN A 547 -43.97 -6.24 -20.82
CA ASN A 547 -44.66 -7.53 -20.85
C ASN A 547 -44.22 -8.27 -22.10
N GLY A 548 -43.92 -9.56 -21.96
CA GLY A 548 -43.64 -10.44 -23.08
C GLY A 548 -43.36 -11.86 -22.62
N GLN A 549 -44.42 -12.64 -22.50
CA GLN A 549 -44.38 -14.10 -22.32
C GLN A 549 -43.60 -14.74 -23.48
N ALA A 550 -42.68 -15.66 -23.17
CA ALA A 550 -42.03 -16.51 -24.15
C ALA A 550 -42.78 -17.84 -24.25
N ALA A 551 -43.59 -17.99 -25.30
CA ALA A 551 -44.09 -19.27 -25.78
C ALA A 551 -42.99 -19.94 -26.63
N MET A 552 -42.82 -21.25 -26.44
CA MET A 552 -42.03 -22.10 -27.31
C MET A 552 -42.61 -22.11 -28.73
N ARG A 553 -41.77 -21.94 -29.76
CA ARG A 553 -41.98 -22.49 -31.11
C ARG A 553 -40.65 -22.58 -31.87
N ASN A 554 -40.38 -23.76 -32.41
CA ASN A 554 -39.35 -24.07 -33.40
C ASN A 554 -39.61 -23.30 -34.71
N GLY A 555 -38.55 -22.83 -35.38
CA GLY A 555 -38.65 -22.24 -36.72
C GLY A 555 -37.35 -21.60 -37.19
N SER A 556 -36.63 -22.30 -38.05
CA SER A 556 -35.36 -21.95 -38.69
C SER A 556 -35.47 -20.86 -39.76
N THR A 557 -34.65 -19.81 -39.70
CA THR A 557 -34.01 -19.10 -40.84
C THR A 557 -32.85 -18.20 -40.33
N PRO A 558 -31.73 -18.03 -41.07
CA PRO A 558 -30.56 -17.33 -40.56
C PRO A 558 -30.64 -15.81 -40.80
N MET A 559 -30.82 -15.03 -39.74
CA MET A 559 -30.67 -13.56 -39.83
C MET A 559 -29.19 -13.16 -39.96
N ALA A 560 -28.88 -12.39 -41.00
CA ALA A 560 -27.55 -11.85 -41.27
C ALA A 560 -27.02 -11.01 -40.09
N SER A 561 -25.83 -11.33 -39.58
CA SER A 561 -25.28 -10.67 -38.40
C SER A 561 -24.98 -9.19 -38.66
N ASN A 562 -25.57 -8.28 -37.88
CA ASN A 562 -25.33 -6.83 -37.92
C ASN A 562 -23.98 -6.41 -37.27
N MET A 563 -23.04 -7.34 -37.15
CA MET A 563 -21.75 -7.15 -36.45
C MET A 563 -20.63 -6.92 -37.44
N CYS A 564 -19.68 -6.05 -37.10
CA CYS A 564 -18.51 -5.72 -37.90
C CYS A 564 -17.79 -6.99 -38.36
N ASP A 565 -17.59 -7.11 -39.67
CA ASP A 565 -17.05 -8.33 -40.26
C ASP A 565 -15.58 -8.58 -39.92
N PHE A 566 -14.88 -7.55 -39.46
CA PHE A 566 -13.49 -7.64 -39.02
C PHE A 566 -13.35 -7.90 -37.51
N CYS A 567 -13.88 -7.02 -36.65
CA CYS A 567 -13.63 -7.11 -35.21
C CYS A 567 -14.67 -7.93 -34.45
N LYS A 568 -15.87 -8.16 -35.03
CA LYS A 568 -17.02 -8.85 -34.43
C LYS A 568 -17.46 -8.33 -33.05
N ILE A 569 -16.94 -7.19 -32.60
CA ILE A 569 -17.19 -6.59 -31.27
C ILE A 569 -18.20 -5.43 -31.33
N LYS A 570 -18.27 -4.72 -32.46
CA LYS A 570 -19.15 -3.56 -32.64
C LYS A 570 -20.06 -3.77 -33.85
N PRO A 571 -21.27 -3.17 -33.87
CA PRO A 571 -22.15 -3.24 -35.02
C PRO A 571 -21.53 -2.56 -36.24
N LYS A 572 -22.00 -2.97 -37.41
CA LYS A 572 -21.67 -2.37 -38.71
C LYS A 572 -22.00 -0.87 -38.69
N TRP A 573 -21.09 -0.04 -39.16
CA TRP A 573 -21.28 1.42 -39.13
C TRP A 573 -22.22 1.85 -40.26
N ARG A 574 -23.16 2.73 -39.95
CA ARG A 574 -24.06 3.36 -40.92
C ARG A 574 -23.61 4.80 -41.14
N ASP A 575 -23.41 5.18 -42.39
CA ASP A 575 -23.03 6.55 -42.73
C ASP A 575 -24.23 7.50 -42.77
N SER A 576 -23.95 8.79 -42.99
CA SER A 576 -24.95 9.85 -43.05
C SER A 576 -25.96 9.71 -44.21
N SER A 577 -25.69 8.84 -45.19
CA SER A 577 -26.61 8.52 -46.28
C SER A 577 -27.50 7.31 -45.96
N GLY A 578 -27.32 6.69 -44.79
CA GLY A 578 -28.06 5.50 -44.38
C GLY A 578 -27.46 4.19 -44.89
N LYS A 579 -26.33 4.21 -45.61
CA LYS A 579 -25.67 3.00 -46.13
C LYS A 579 -24.95 2.24 -45.01
N LEU A 580 -25.21 0.94 -44.89
CA LEU A 580 -24.59 0.06 -43.89
C LEU A 580 -23.26 -0.50 -44.41
N HIS A 581 -22.16 -0.19 -43.74
CA HIS A 581 -20.82 -0.65 -44.11
C HIS A 581 -20.46 -1.96 -43.40
N PRO A 582 -19.71 -2.89 -44.03
CA PRO A 582 -19.36 -4.18 -43.43
C PRO A 582 -18.55 -4.07 -42.12
N PHE A 583 -18.00 -2.91 -41.82
CA PHE A 583 -17.08 -2.66 -40.70
C PHE A 583 -17.61 -1.59 -39.75
N CYS A 584 -17.19 -1.62 -38.48
CA CYS A 584 -17.62 -0.64 -37.47
C CYS A 584 -16.86 0.70 -37.51
N SER A 585 -15.82 0.84 -38.34
CA SER A 585 -15.04 2.08 -38.48
C SER A 585 -14.16 2.06 -39.73
N LYS A 586 -13.72 3.24 -40.19
CA LYS A 586 -12.71 3.38 -41.26
C LYS A 586 -11.44 2.60 -40.94
N THR A 587 -11.04 2.49 -39.66
CA THR A 587 -9.88 1.69 -39.24
C THR A 587 -10.08 0.19 -39.43
N CYS A 588 -11.29 -0.32 -39.17
CA CYS A 588 -11.61 -1.73 -39.42
C CYS A 588 -11.76 -2.01 -40.92
N ALA A 589 -12.26 -1.04 -41.69
CA ALA A 589 -12.32 -1.12 -43.14
C ALA A 589 -10.92 -1.16 -43.77
N HIS A 590 -9.99 -0.33 -43.27
CA HIS A 590 -8.60 -0.28 -43.76
C HIS A 590 -7.76 -1.52 -43.40
N LYS A 591 -8.21 -2.32 -42.42
CA LYS A 591 -7.60 -3.59 -42.02
C LYS A 591 -8.40 -4.81 -42.50
N GLY A 592 -9.48 -4.57 -43.23
CA GLY A 592 -10.36 -5.59 -43.79
C GLY A 592 -9.79 -6.19 -45.09
N PRO A 593 -10.39 -7.29 -45.58
CA PRO A 593 -9.81 -8.17 -46.60
C PRO A 593 -9.61 -7.41 -47.93
N GLY A 594 -8.35 -7.20 -48.29
CA GLY A 594 -7.91 -6.41 -49.44
C GLY A 594 -6.42 -6.06 -49.37
N SER A 595 -5.80 -6.10 -48.19
CA SER A 595 -4.35 -6.16 -48.08
C SER A 595 -3.86 -7.59 -48.28
N THR A 596 -3.09 -7.81 -49.34
CA THR A 596 -2.34 -9.04 -49.65
C THR A 596 -1.71 -9.68 -48.40
N PRO A 597 -1.76 -11.02 -48.27
CA PRO A 597 -1.39 -11.73 -47.06
C PRO A 597 0.12 -11.68 -46.85
N THR A 598 0.58 -10.83 -45.94
CA THR A 598 1.82 -11.08 -45.20
C THR A 598 1.44 -11.87 -43.95
N ALA A 599 1.55 -13.19 -44.05
CA ALA A 599 1.57 -14.18 -42.97
C ALA A 599 0.80 -13.81 -41.68
N GLN A 600 -0.47 -14.20 -41.62
CA GLN A 600 -1.12 -14.42 -40.32
C GLN A 600 -0.56 -15.70 -39.69
N GLY A 601 -0.18 -15.62 -38.41
CA GLY A 601 -0.26 -16.79 -37.53
C GLY A 601 1.01 -17.27 -36.84
N ALA A 602 2.15 -16.58 -36.93
CA ALA A 602 3.24 -16.92 -36.02
C ALA A 602 2.87 -16.46 -34.60
N VAL A 603 2.52 -17.40 -33.72
CA VAL A 603 2.53 -17.16 -32.27
C VAL A 603 3.95 -16.67 -31.94
N VAL A 604 4.09 -15.37 -31.68
CA VAL A 604 5.38 -14.78 -31.33
C VAL A 604 5.80 -15.46 -30.03
N SER A 605 6.77 -16.36 -30.12
CA SER A 605 7.31 -17.02 -28.93
C SER A 605 8.23 -16.05 -28.19
N PRO A 606 8.33 -16.14 -26.85
CA PRO A 606 9.34 -15.39 -26.12
C PRO A 606 10.74 -15.76 -26.66
N PRO A 607 11.66 -14.79 -26.77
CA PRO A 607 12.99 -15.04 -27.29
C PRO A 607 13.73 -16.04 -26.38
N GLN A 608 14.30 -17.08 -26.99
CA GLN A 608 15.21 -18.00 -26.30
C GLN A 608 16.62 -17.41 -26.33
N THR A 609 17.25 -17.32 -25.16
CA THR A 609 18.65 -16.86 -25.04
C THR A 609 19.57 -18.07 -25.15
N ALA A 610 20.52 -18.05 -26.07
CA ALA A 610 21.55 -19.07 -26.13
C ALA A 610 22.43 -19.04 -24.86
N PHE A 611 22.90 -20.21 -24.43
CA PHE A 611 23.72 -20.35 -23.23
C PHE A 611 24.93 -19.41 -23.25
N GLY A 612 25.15 -18.68 -22.16
CA GLY A 612 26.27 -17.73 -22.04
C GLY A 612 26.10 -16.40 -22.78
N MET A 613 24.92 -16.12 -23.36
CA MET A 613 24.59 -14.84 -23.99
C MET A 613 23.84 -13.91 -23.04
N CYS A 614 23.87 -12.60 -23.33
CA CYS A 614 23.10 -11.63 -22.56
C CYS A 614 21.59 -11.88 -22.69
N HIS A 615 20.88 -11.96 -21.56
CA HIS A 615 19.43 -12.17 -21.53
C HIS A 615 18.57 -10.97 -21.98
N VAL A 616 19.18 -9.90 -22.50
CA VAL A 616 18.45 -8.78 -23.09
C VAL A 616 18.23 -9.10 -24.56
N ALA A 617 16.98 -9.21 -24.99
CA ALA A 617 16.63 -9.56 -26.35
C ALA A 617 17.23 -8.55 -27.35
N GLY A 618 17.82 -9.08 -28.42
CA GLY A 618 18.51 -8.29 -29.44
C GLY A 618 19.94 -7.87 -29.06
N CYS A 619 20.46 -8.26 -27.89
CA CYS A 619 21.86 -8.02 -27.55
C CYS A 619 22.76 -9.16 -28.07
N PRO A 620 23.75 -8.87 -28.95
CA PRO A 620 24.64 -9.90 -29.48
C PRO A 620 25.84 -10.19 -28.55
N LYS A 621 25.92 -9.56 -27.37
CA LYS A 621 27.07 -9.70 -26.48
C LYS A 621 26.95 -10.94 -25.61
N GLN A 622 28.09 -11.60 -25.37
CA GLN A 622 28.20 -12.64 -24.35
C GLN A 622 27.92 -12.06 -22.96
N ALA A 623 27.30 -12.86 -22.11
CA ALA A 623 27.16 -12.54 -20.71
C ALA A 623 28.53 -12.55 -20.02
N PHE A 624 28.69 -11.71 -19.00
CA PHE A 624 29.95 -11.58 -18.27
C PHE A 624 30.34 -12.90 -17.59
N LYS A 625 31.56 -13.39 -17.81
CA LYS A 625 32.07 -14.57 -17.11
C LYS A 625 32.54 -14.18 -15.70
N LYS A 626 32.02 -14.88 -14.68
CA LYS A 626 32.49 -14.74 -13.30
C LYS A 626 33.83 -15.44 -13.12
N SER A 627 34.56 -15.07 -12.07
CA SER A 627 35.86 -15.66 -11.71
C SER A 627 35.83 -17.17 -11.52
N ASN A 628 34.68 -17.73 -11.12
CA ASN A 628 34.47 -19.17 -10.96
C ASN A 628 34.08 -19.90 -12.26
N GLY A 629 34.26 -19.28 -13.43
CA GLY A 629 33.92 -19.85 -14.74
C GLY A 629 32.43 -19.83 -15.11
N SER A 630 31.52 -19.51 -14.17
CA SER A 630 30.08 -19.41 -14.47
C SER A 630 29.72 -18.12 -15.21
N SER A 631 28.78 -18.19 -16.15
CA SER A 631 28.29 -16.99 -16.85
C SER A 631 27.27 -16.23 -16.00
N ALA A 632 27.34 -14.90 -16.00
CA ALA A 632 26.29 -14.03 -15.47
C ALA A 632 25.06 -14.04 -16.40
N ASN A 633 23.99 -13.34 -16.01
CA ASN A 633 22.79 -13.23 -16.89
C ASN A 633 22.94 -12.12 -17.95
N TYR A 634 23.90 -11.21 -17.78
CA TYR A 634 23.98 -9.97 -18.55
C TYR A 634 25.42 -9.62 -18.92
N CYS A 635 25.61 -8.97 -20.08
CA CYS A 635 26.93 -8.59 -20.59
C CYS A 635 27.57 -7.40 -19.87
N GLY A 636 26.87 -6.74 -18.95
CA GLY A 636 27.35 -5.56 -18.24
C GLY A 636 26.30 -4.90 -17.37
N GLN A 637 26.71 -3.85 -16.64
CA GLN A 637 25.92 -3.20 -15.59
C GLN A 637 24.58 -2.65 -16.08
N THR A 638 24.55 -2.04 -17.27
CA THR A 638 23.32 -1.47 -17.85
C THR A 638 22.26 -2.54 -18.11
N HIS A 639 22.66 -3.68 -18.70
CA HIS A 639 21.75 -4.79 -18.96
C HIS A 639 21.38 -5.54 -17.68
N ARG A 640 22.28 -5.60 -16.69
CA ARG A 640 21.95 -6.05 -15.34
C ARG A 640 20.86 -5.19 -14.71
N LYS A 641 20.99 -3.86 -14.80
CA LYS A 641 20.01 -2.92 -14.23
C LYS A 641 18.65 -2.99 -14.93
N LEU A 642 18.64 -3.14 -16.26
CA LEU A 642 17.41 -3.42 -17.02
C LEU A 642 16.79 -4.76 -16.56
N GLY A 643 17.64 -5.76 -16.35
CA GLY A 643 17.29 -7.09 -15.87
C GLY A 643 16.49 -7.12 -14.57
N GLU A 644 16.69 -6.15 -13.68
CA GLU A 644 15.94 -6.04 -12.42
C GLU A 644 14.43 -5.85 -12.65
N THR A 645 14.04 -5.26 -13.78
CA THR A 645 12.65 -4.90 -14.10
C THR A 645 12.24 -5.31 -15.51
N ILE A 646 12.93 -6.27 -16.13
CA ILE A 646 12.77 -6.55 -17.57
C ILE A 646 11.44 -7.24 -17.87
N CYS A 647 10.82 -6.93 -19.01
CA CYS A 647 9.61 -7.61 -19.48
C CYS A 647 9.85 -9.11 -19.60
N LEU A 648 9.04 -9.91 -18.89
CA LEU A 648 9.22 -11.37 -18.85
C LEU A 648 8.96 -12.04 -20.21
N PHE A 649 8.21 -11.37 -21.09
CA PHE A 649 7.89 -11.89 -22.41
C PHE A 649 8.90 -11.49 -23.48
N CYS A 650 9.12 -10.19 -23.70
CA CYS A 650 9.99 -9.74 -24.79
C CYS A 650 11.46 -9.57 -24.42
N ARG A 651 11.81 -9.54 -23.12
CA ARG A 651 13.18 -9.35 -22.63
C ARG A 651 13.93 -8.13 -23.20
N ALA A 652 13.22 -7.14 -23.74
CA ALA A 652 13.85 -6.00 -24.41
C ALA A 652 13.66 -4.66 -23.67
N ARG A 653 12.60 -4.56 -22.85
CA ARG A 653 12.14 -3.30 -22.25
C ARG A 653 11.74 -3.51 -20.80
N PRO A 654 11.84 -2.49 -19.93
CA PRO A 654 11.36 -2.59 -18.56
C PRO A 654 9.85 -2.79 -18.53
N ARG A 655 9.34 -3.41 -17.47
CA ARG A 655 7.92 -3.64 -17.22
C ARG A 655 7.18 -2.33 -17.00
N PHE A 656 5.92 -2.30 -17.41
CA PHE A 656 5.06 -1.13 -17.25
C PHE A 656 4.53 -1.06 -15.82
N GLY A 657 5.25 -0.37 -14.95
CA GLY A 657 4.91 -0.24 -13.53
C GLY A 657 5.29 -1.47 -12.70
N VAL A 658 5.23 -1.31 -11.38
CA VAL A 658 5.73 -2.30 -10.39
C VAL A 658 4.93 -3.59 -10.32
N ASP A 659 3.64 -3.57 -10.69
CA ASP A 659 2.75 -4.75 -10.62
C ASP A 659 2.63 -5.51 -11.96
N SER A 660 3.21 -4.98 -13.04
CA SER A 660 3.11 -5.60 -14.36
C SER A 660 4.23 -6.61 -14.56
N ASN A 661 3.92 -7.74 -15.21
CA ASN A 661 4.91 -8.70 -15.71
C ASN A 661 5.48 -8.31 -17.09
N PHE A 662 4.89 -7.30 -17.73
CA PHE A 662 5.10 -7.00 -19.15
C PHE A 662 5.34 -5.49 -19.39
N CYS A 663 6.09 -5.15 -20.44
CA CYS A 663 6.36 -3.75 -20.84
C CYS A 663 5.15 -3.03 -21.47
N GLY A 664 4.05 -3.74 -21.73
CA GLY A 664 2.84 -3.16 -22.28
C GLY A 664 1.80 -4.20 -22.70
N LYS A 665 0.64 -3.73 -23.16
CA LYS A 665 -0.50 -4.58 -23.54
C LYS A 665 -0.16 -5.61 -24.62
N THR A 666 0.70 -5.26 -25.59
CA THR A 666 1.09 -6.18 -26.66
C THR A 666 1.79 -7.42 -26.12
N CYS A 667 2.85 -7.26 -25.33
CA CYS A 667 3.58 -8.38 -24.73
C CYS A 667 2.69 -9.19 -23.77
N MET A 668 1.80 -8.52 -23.05
CA MET A 668 0.82 -9.18 -22.20
C MET A 668 -0.16 -10.04 -23.00
N ASN A 669 -0.73 -9.50 -24.07
CA ASN A 669 -1.69 -10.21 -24.91
C ASN A 669 -1.02 -11.39 -25.64
N ASN A 670 0.19 -11.21 -26.15
CA ASN A 670 0.94 -12.30 -26.79
C ASN A 670 1.28 -13.41 -25.80
N ALA A 671 1.69 -13.06 -24.58
CA ALA A 671 1.92 -14.04 -23.52
C ALA A 671 0.66 -14.86 -23.23
N TYR A 672 -0.48 -14.19 -23.01
CA TYR A 672 -1.74 -14.88 -22.73
C TYR A 672 -2.28 -15.68 -23.92
N ALA A 673 -2.07 -15.21 -25.16
CA ALA A 673 -2.44 -15.93 -26.36
C ALA A 673 -1.61 -17.22 -26.55
N GLY A 674 -0.33 -17.22 -26.13
CA GLY A 674 0.52 -18.41 -26.20
C GLY A 674 0.45 -19.32 -24.95
N GLY A 675 -0.33 -18.97 -23.93
CA GLY A 675 -0.47 -19.80 -22.73
C GLY A 675 -1.23 -21.11 -23.01
N PRO A 676 -1.02 -22.18 -22.21
CA PRO A 676 -0.24 -22.22 -20.97
C PRO A 676 1.28 -22.33 -21.20
N MET A 677 2.07 -21.50 -20.51
CA MET A 677 3.53 -21.50 -20.62
C MET A 677 4.23 -21.03 -19.33
N LEU A 678 5.54 -21.27 -19.26
CA LEU A 678 6.43 -20.72 -18.23
C LEU A 678 7.28 -19.59 -18.82
N LEU A 679 7.33 -18.46 -18.12
CA LEU A 679 8.28 -17.39 -18.37
C LEU A 679 9.28 -17.33 -17.22
N GLU A 680 10.55 -17.59 -17.49
CA GLU A 680 11.57 -17.53 -16.44
C GLU A 680 11.70 -16.12 -15.85
N VAL A 681 11.77 -16.03 -14.54
CA VAL A 681 12.10 -14.81 -13.81
C VAL A 681 13.53 -14.96 -13.34
N LEU A 682 14.42 -14.08 -13.80
CA LEU A 682 15.86 -14.24 -13.57
C LEU A 682 16.25 -13.73 -12.18
N LYS A 683 17.25 -14.36 -11.56
CA LYS A 683 17.81 -13.88 -10.29
C LYS A 683 18.28 -12.41 -10.40
N GLY A 684 17.96 -11.60 -9.38
CA GLY A 684 18.13 -10.14 -9.39
C GLY A 684 16.94 -9.35 -9.95
N ASP A 685 15.95 -10.01 -10.54
CA ASP A 685 14.66 -9.41 -10.90
C ASP A 685 13.81 -9.17 -9.63
N ASP A 686 13.12 -8.03 -9.53
CA ASP A 686 12.29 -7.71 -8.35
C ASP A 686 11.20 -8.77 -8.05
N ILE A 687 10.68 -9.45 -9.08
CA ILE A 687 9.71 -10.53 -8.94
C ILE A 687 10.40 -11.78 -8.38
N TYR A 688 11.62 -12.08 -8.85
CA TYR A 688 12.40 -13.21 -8.34
C TYR A 688 12.66 -13.02 -6.86
N GLU A 689 13.18 -11.84 -6.48
CA GLU A 689 13.52 -11.55 -5.09
C GLU A 689 12.27 -11.57 -4.20
N SER A 690 11.14 -11.03 -4.65
CA SER A 690 9.87 -11.11 -3.90
C SER A 690 9.40 -12.55 -3.66
N VAL A 691 9.48 -13.41 -4.68
CA VAL A 691 9.01 -14.80 -4.57
C VAL A 691 9.99 -15.64 -3.73
N ALA A 692 11.30 -15.45 -3.94
CA ALA A 692 12.33 -16.17 -3.19
C ALA A 692 12.37 -15.72 -1.73
N ASP A 693 12.18 -14.43 -1.43
CA ASP A 693 12.04 -13.94 -0.07
C ASP A 693 10.80 -14.51 0.62
N GLN A 694 9.64 -14.52 -0.07
CA GLN A 694 8.45 -15.15 0.47
C GLN A 694 8.69 -16.64 0.75
N PHE A 695 9.41 -17.36 -0.12
CA PHE A 695 9.76 -18.77 0.08
C PHE A 695 10.58 -18.96 1.36
N ARG A 696 11.65 -18.17 1.53
CA ARG A 696 12.57 -18.26 2.68
C ARG A 696 11.91 -17.85 3.99
N THR A 697 11.21 -16.71 4.02
CA THR A 697 10.57 -16.17 5.23
C THR A 697 9.36 -16.99 5.70
N SER A 698 8.81 -17.82 4.82
CA SER A 698 7.75 -18.77 5.16
C SER A 698 8.24 -20.21 5.36
N TRP A 699 9.56 -20.44 5.36
CA TRP A 699 10.14 -21.72 5.74
C TRP A 699 10.27 -21.78 7.26
N ARG A 700 9.31 -22.43 7.93
CA ARG A 700 9.11 -22.29 9.39
C ARG A 700 9.35 -23.56 10.20
N HIS A 701 9.57 -24.70 9.54
CA HIS A 701 9.93 -25.94 10.21
C HIS A 701 11.38 -25.87 10.69
N SER A 702 11.58 -25.81 12.00
CA SER A 702 12.90 -25.73 12.62
C SER A 702 13.79 -26.94 12.35
N ASN A 703 13.18 -28.11 12.12
CA ASN A 703 13.88 -29.36 11.78
C ASN A 703 14.24 -29.48 10.29
N LYS A 704 13.93 -28.48 9.45
CA LYS A 704 14.27 -28.48 8.03
C LYS A 704 15.17 -27.31 7.67
N GLN A 705 16.31 -27.60 7.07
CA GLN A 705 17.14 -26.55 6.47
C GLN A 705 16.39 -25.91 5.30
N CYS A 706 16.36 -24.57 5.24
CA CYS A 706 15.74 -23.85 4.13
C CYS A 706 16.59 -24.00 2.86
N PRO A 707 16.07 -24.62 1.79
CA PRO A 707 16.86 -24.89 0.60
C PRO A 707 17.06 -23.64 -0.26
N PRO A 708 18.15 -23.57 -1.01
CA PRO A 708 18.38 -22.49 -1.96
C PRO A 708 17.40 -22.57 -3.15
N VAL A 709 16.73 -21.44 -3.42
CA VAL A 709 15.95 -21.25 -4.64
C VAL A 709 16.90 -21.16 -5.84
N ARG A 710 16.67 -21.99 -6.85
CA ARG A 710 17.46 -22.05 -8.10
C ARG A 710 16.79 -21.31 -9.25
N HIS A 711 15.49 -21.53 -9.47
CA HIS A 711 14.74 -20.83 -10.51
C HIS A 711 13.35 -20.42 -10.02
N VAL A 712 12.85 -19.32 -10.57
CA VAL A 712 11.47 -18.87 -10.41
C VAL A 712 10.89 -18.70 -11.80
N TYR A 713 9.72 -19.29 -12.05
CA TYR A 713 8.99 -19.13 -13.30
C TYR A 713 7.65 -18.47 -13.05
N LYS A 714 7.32 -17.46 -13.85
CA LYS A 714 5.98 -16.91 -13.94
C LYS A 714 5.11 -17.83 -14.80
N ILE A 715 4.00 -18.29 -14.23
CA ILE A 715 3.05 -19.14 -14.95
C ILE A 715 2.07 -18.25 -15.70
N ILE A 716 1.96 -18.47 -17.00
CA ILE A 716 0.92 -17.91 -17.86
C ILE A 716 -0.08 -19.02 -18.13
N MET A 717 -1.31 -18.87 -17.66
CA MET A 717 -2.38 -19.84 -17.87
C MET A 717 -3.09 -19.59 -19.20
N SER A 718 -3.89 -20.55 -19.65
CA SER A 718 -4.83 -20.34 -20.74
C SER A 718 -5.83 -19.21 -20.43
N ASN A 719 -6.36 -18.58 -21.48
CA ASN A 719 -7.38 -17.53 -21.33
C ASN A 719 -8.64 -18.04 -20.63
N SER A 720 -9.06 -19.29 -20.90
CA SER A 720 -10.25 -19.91 -20.29
C SER A 720 -10.09 -20.10 -18.79
N SER A 721 -8.99 -20.72 -18.32
CA SER A 721 -8.73 -20.89 -16.89
C SER A 721 -8.57 -19.55 -16.18
N MET A 722 -7.95 -18.56 -16.82
CA MET A 722 -7.83 -17.22 -16.25
C MET A 722 -9.16 -16.46 -16.20
N ALA A 723 -10.04 -16.63 -17.20
CA ALA A 723 -11.38 -16.05 -17.20
C ALA A 723 -12.24 -16.66 -16.08
N SER A 724 -12.23 -17.99 -15.94
CA SER A 724 -12.94 -18.70 -14.87
C SER A 724 -12.52 -18.22 -13.47
N TYR A 725 -11.22 -18.17 -13.19
CA TYR A 725 -10.71 -17.63 -11.91
C TYR A 725 -11.14 -16.17 -11.65
N LYS A 726 -11.06 -15.31 -12.69
CA LYS A 726 -11.46 -13.90 -12.55
C LYS A 726 -12.96 -13.76 -12.29
N ALA A 727 -13.78 -14.59 -12.94
CA ALA A 727 -15.23 -14.62 -12.75
C ALA A 727 -15.57 -15.05 -11.32
N TYR A 728 -14.97 -16.14 -10.83
CA TYR A 728 -15.18 -16.59 -9.45
C TYR A 728 -14.75 -15.53 -8.43
N ARG A 729 -13.56 -14.94 -8.60
CA ARG A 729 -13.09 -13.85 -7.73
C ARG A 729 -14.06 -12.66 -7.72
N ALA A 730 -14.63 -12.31 -8.87
CA ALA A 730 -15.62 -11.23 -8.97
C ALA A 730 -16.96 -11.61 -8.30
N GLN A 731 -17.40 -12.86 -8.40
CA GLN A 731 -18.59 -13.36 -7.70
C GLN A 731 -18.40 -13.31 -6.18
N VAL A 732 -17.25 -13.78 -5.67
CA VAL A 732 -16.89 -13.68 -4.25
C VAL A 732 -16.89 -12.21 -3.82
N ASP A 733 -16.22 -11.34 -4.57
CA ASP A 733 -16.17 -9.90 -4.29
C ASP A 733 -17.55 -9.22 -4.32
N ALA A 734 -18.49 -9.72 -5.12
CA ALA A 734 -19.86 -9.20 -5.17
C ALA A 734 -20.69 -9.59 -3.92
N ARG A 735 -20.43 -10.78 -3.32
CA ARG A 735 -21.15 -11.27 -2.13
C ARG A 735 -20.46 -10.93 -0.79
N GLY A 736 -19.29 -10.30 -0.80
CA GLY A 736 -18.56 -9.94 0.41
C GLY A 736 -17.78 -8.63 0.27
N ARG A 737 -17.71 -7.86 1.36
CA ARG A 737 -16.87 -6.66 1.44
C ARG A 737 -15.47 -7.05 1.92
N PHE A 738 -14.58 -7.35 0.98
CA PHE A 738 -13.21 -7.75 1.30
C PHE A 738 -12.20 -6.59 1.12
N PRO A 739 -11.14 -6.51 1.95
CA PRO A 739 -10.11 -5.46 1.83
C PRO A 739 -9.35 -5.48 0.48
N THR A 740 -9.23 -6.67 -0.11
CA THR A 740 -8.72 -6.89 -1.47
C THR A 740 -9.72 -7.77 -2.23
N LYS A 741 -9.77 -7.62 -3.56
CA LYS A 741 -10.78 -8.31 -4.37
C LYS A 741 -10.77 -9.82 -4.11
N GLY A 742 -11.90 -10.33 -3.60
CA GLY A 742 -12.08 -11.74 -3.24
C GLY A 742 -11.21 -12.28 -2.10
N ASN A 743 -10.63 -11.40 -1.26
CA ASN A 743 -9.65 -11.77 -0.23
C ASN A 743 -8.53 -12.67 -0.82
N GLU A 744 -7.97 -12.24 -1.95
CA GLU A 744 -6.98 -13.02 -2.70
C GLU A 744 -5.64 -13.06 -1.97
N ASN A 745 -5.18 -14.26 -1.63
CA ASN A 745 -3.95 -14.49 -0.88
C ASN A 745 -2.95 -15.32 -1.69
N ARG A 746 -1.65 -15.08 -1.47
CA ARG A 746 -0.58 -15.95 -1.98
C ARG A 746 -0.34 -17.11 -1.03
N ARG A 747 -0.37 -18.35 -1.54
CA ARG A 747 -0.21 -19.58 -0.74
C ARG A 747 0.62 -20.62 -1.49
N TRP A 748 1.42 -21.38 -0.77
CA TRP A 748 2.25 -22.46 -1.26
C TRP A 748 1.44 -23.73 -1.49
N HIS A 749 1.75 -24.45 -2.56
CA HIS A 749 1.22 -25.77 -2.85
C HIS A 749 2.33 -26.66 -3.39
N GLY A 750 2.64 -27.72 -2.64
CA GLY A 750 3.58 -28.76 -3.07
C GLY A 750 2.87 -29.86 -3.84
N THR A 751 3.55 -30.42 -4.84
CA THR A 751 3.02 -31.54 -5.61
C THR A 751 4.13 -32.40 -6.18
N ARG A 752 3.77 -33.52 -6.82
CA ARG A 752 4.74 -34.41 -7.48
C ARG A 752 5.13 -33.85 -8.85
N ARG A 753 6.43 -33.90 -9.14
CA ARG A 753 7.05 -33.55 -10.42
C ARG A 753 7.65 -34.81 -11.03
N LYS A 754 7.08 -35.31 -12.14
CA LYS A 754 7.56 -36.53 -12.82
C LYS A 754 8.56 -36.29 -13.95
N CYS A 755 8.86 -35.03 -14.26
CA CYS A 755 9.73 -34.64 -15.38
C CYS A 755 10.76 -33.60 -14.91
N ASN A 756 11.67 -33.20 -15.80
CA ASN A 756 12.69 -32.19 -15.51
C ASN A 756 12.23 -30.75 -15.77
N LEU A 757 10.91 -30.50 -15.72
CA LEU A 757 10.37 -29.14 -15.91
C LEU A 757 10.99 -28.18 -14.89
N GLY A 758 11.61 -27.11 -15.38
CA GLY A 758 12.28 -26.08 -14.59
C GLY A 758 13.77 -26.35 -14.31
N ASP A 759 14.31 -27.49 -14.74
CA ASP A 759 15.75 -27.75 -14.64
C ASP A 759 16.50 -27.00 -15.74
N ASN A 760 17.57 -26.26 -15.41
CA ASN A 760 18.46 -25.61 -16.37
C ASN A 760 17.73 -24.78 -17.46
N GLY A 761 16.59 -24.15 -17.13
CA GLY A 761 15.81 -23.36 -18.09
C GLY A 761 14.78 -24.16 -18.92
N LEU A 762 14.60 -25.46 -18.67
CA LEU A 762 13.58 -26.27 -19.34
C LEU A 762 12.16 -25.78 -19.00
N THR A 763 11.44 -25.29 -20.01
CA THR A 763 10.10 -24.69 -19.84
C THR A 763 8.99 -25.44 -20.58
N THR A 764 9.33 -26.47 -21.36
CA THR A 764 8.38 -27.28 -22.12
C THR A 764 7.60 -28.22 -21.19
N LEU A 765 6.27 -28.11 -21.21
CA LEU A 765 5.38 -28.94 -20.38
C LEU A 765 5.26 -30.35 -20.99
N CYS A 766 5.58 -31.38 -20.20
CA CYS A 766 5.41 -32.77 -20.65
C CYS A 766 3.93 -33.14 -20.87
N THR A 767 3.67 -34.17 -21.68
CA THR A 767 2.32 -34.68 -22.00
C THR A 767 1.85 -35.78 -21.04
N LEU A 768 2.67 -36.15 -20.06
CA LEU A 768 2.36 -37.20 -19.09
C LEU A 768 1.10 -36.85 -18.26
N PRO A 769 0.01 -37.63 -18.36
CA PRO A 769 -1.25 -37.34 -17.65
C PRO A 769 -1.14 -37.54 -16.13
N ASP A 770 -0.09 -38.21 -15.69
CA ASP A 770 0.25 -38.51 -14.30
C ASP A 770 1.41 -37.64 -13.78
N CYS A 771 1.71 -36.52 -14.43
CA CYS A 771 2.62 -35.48 -13.95
C CYS A 771 1.81 -34.30 -13.36
N PRO A 772 1.48 -34.29 -12.05
CA PRO A 772 0.61 -33.29 -11.45
C PRO A 772 1.08 -31.85 -11.68
N MET A 773 2.40 -31.61 -11.61
CA MET A 773 2.97 -30.29 -11.85
C MET A 773 2.66 -29.76 -13.25
N CYS A 774 2.86 -30.57 -14.30
CA CYS A 774 2.55 -30.15 -15.67
C CYS A 774 1.04 -30.03 -15.89
N CYS A 775 0.23 -30.94 -15.33
CA CYS A 775 -1.23 -30.85 -15.39
C CYS A 775 -1.75 -29.56 -14.74
N ILE A 776 -1.27 -29.22 -13.54
CA ILE A 776 -1.67 -27.97 -12.84
C ILE A 776 -1.32 -26.73 -13.68
N ILE A 777 -0.17 -26.71 -14.37
CA ILE A 777 0.18 -25.58 -15.24
C ILE A 777 -0.73 -25.52 -16.48
N LYS A 778 -1.08 -26.66 -17.07
CA LYS A 778 -1.91 -26.73 -18.28
C LYS A 778 -3.37 -26.37 -18.01
N THR A 779 -3.95 -26.94 -16.95
CA THR A 779 -5.41 -26.94 -16.72
C THR A 779 -5.82 -26.35 -15.38
N SER A 780 -4.88 -25.79 -14.59
CA SER A 780 -5.09 -25.44 -13.18
C SER A 780 -5.29 -26.66 -12.27
N PHE A 781 -5.58 -26.39 -11.00
CA PHE A 781 -5.90 -27.39 -9.98
C PHE A 781 -7.19 -28.11 -10.30
N SER A 782 -7.26 -29.41 -9.96
CA SER A 782 -8.49 -30.19 -10.09
C SER A 782 -8.83 -30.97 -8.84
N LEU A 783 -10.09 -30.89 -8.41
CA LEU A 783 -10.64 -31.65 -7.27
C LEU A 783 -10.74 -33.14 -7.58
N ALA A 784 -10.78 -33.54 -8.86
CA ALA A 784 -10.70 -34.94 -9.27
C ALA A 784 -9.35 -35.58 -8.92
N LYS A 785 -8.32 -34.78 -8.62
CA LYS A 785 -6.99 -35.26 -8.21
C LYS A 785 -6.77 -35.20 -6.69
N PHE A 786 -7.79 -34.82 -5.90
CA PHE A 786 -7.73 -34.85 -4.44
C PHE A 786 -7.32 -36.24 -3.92
N ALA A 787 -6.53 -36.27 -2.84
CA ALA A 787 -6.07 -37.48 -2.15
C ALA A 787 -5.31 -38.52 -3.00
N SER A 788 -4.96 -38.21 -4.25
CA SER A 788 -4.16 -39.09 -5.12
C SER A 788 -2.79 -39.48 -4.54
N ASN A 789 -2.31 -38.75 -3.53
CA ASN A 789 -1.03 -38.98 -2.88
C ASN A 789 -1.11 -39.39 -1.40
N THR A 790 -2.25 -39.20 -0.73
CA THR A 790 -2.40 -39.37 0.73
C THR A 790 -3.61 -40.19 1.13
N SER A 791 -4.50 -40.54 0.19
CA SER A 791 -5.79 -41.24 0.39
C SER A 791 -6.78 -40.57 1.37
N TRP A 792 -6.38 -39.49 2.04
CA TRP A 792 -7.14 -38.79 3.07
C TRP A 792 -6.69 -37.33 3.18
N GLY A 793 -7.57 -36.45 3.68
CA GLY A 793 -7.28 -35.05 3.96
C GLY A 793 -8.06 -34.56 5.18
N ARG A 794 -7.40 -33.78 6.04
CA ARG A 794 -7.95 -33.30 7.32
C ARG A 794 -9.25 -32.52 7.21
N PHE A 795 -9.47 -31.86 6.07
CA PHE A 795 -10.66 -31.06 5.78
C PHE A 795 -11.39 -31.59 4.53
N GLY A 796 -11.34 -32.90 4.31
CA GLY A 796 -12.01 -33.58 3.22
C GLY A 796 -11.57 -33.16 1.82
N ARG A 797 -12.47 -33.32 0.83
CA ARG A 797 -12.20 -33.23 -0.61
C ARG A 797 -12.06 -31.77 -1.07
N GLY A 798 -10.88 -31.21 -0.84
CA GLY A 798 -10.52 -29.85 -1.25
C GLY A 798 -9.13 -29.72 -1.87
N ILE A 799 -8.79 -28.51 -2.31
CA ILE A 799 -7.45 -28.14 -2.77
C ILE A 799 -6.73 -27.43 -1.62
N TYR A 800 -5.64 -28.02 -1.15
CA TYR A 800 -4.89 -27.58 0.02
C TYR A 800 -3.74 -26.68 -0.38
N ALA A 801 -3.56 -25.58 0.34
CA ALA A 801 -2.40 -24.71 0.23
C ALA A 801 -2.03 -24.17 1.62
N SER A 802 -0.82 -23.65 1.79
CA SER A 802 -0.35 -23.15 3.10
C SER A 802 0.34 -21.80 2.96
N ALA A 803 0.31 -20.96 3.99
CA ALA A 803 1.20 -19.79 4.06
C ALA A 803 2.63 -20.20 4.40
N THR A 804 2.87 -21.44 4.86
CA THR A 804 4.16 -22.00 5.23
C THR A 804 4.75 -22.85 4.10
N SER A 805 5.90 -22.44 3.55
CA SER A 805 6.56 -23.14 2.42
C SER A 805 7.11 -24.50 2.83
N SER A 806 7.72 -24.61 4.01
CA SER A 806 8.29 -25.87 4.54
C SER A 806 7.23 -26.95 4.79
N LYS A 807 5.97 -26.54 5.04
CA LYS A 807 4.80 -27.45 5.10
C LYS A 807 4.40 -27.93 3.71
N SER A 808 4.38 -27.03 2.73
CA SER A 808 4.11 -27.41 1.34
C SER A 808 5.22 -28.29 0.74
N ASP A 809 6.46 -28.16 1.21
CA ASP A 809 7.58 -29.05 0.85
C ASP A 809 7.32 -30.52 1.19
N ASP A 810 6.56 -30.85 2.25
CA ASP A 810 6.20 -32.24 2.59
C ASP A 810 5.56 -32.99 1.41
N TYR A 811 4.82 -32.23 0.57
CA TYR A 811 4.10 -32.73 -0.60
C TYR A 811 4.88 -32.55 -1.91
N SER A 812 6.04 -31.89 -1.87
CA SER A 812 6.91 -31.65 -3.03
C SER A 812 7.84 -32.84 -3.24
N LYS A 813 7.58 -33.64 -4.28
CA LYS A 813 8.39 -34.82 -4.61
C LYS A 813 8.84 -34.74 -6.06
N SER A 814 10.12 -34.98 -6.32
CA SER A 814 10.62 -35.18 -7.68
C SER A 814 10.77 -36.67 -7.93
N ALA A 815 10.11 -37.19 -8.97
CA ALA A 815 10.28 -38.56 -9.43
C ALA A 815 11.32 -38.68 -10.54
N SER A 816 11.88 -37.55 -11.01
CA SER A 816 13.06 -37.56 -11.87
C SER A 816 14.34 -37.65 -11.04
N HIS A 817 15.43 -38.16 -11.62
CA HIS A 817 16.77 -38.20 -11.01
C HIS A 817 17.41 -36.82 -10.74
N SER A 818 16.62 -35.75 -10.79
CA SER A 818 17.07 -34.39 -10.56
C SER A 818 17.23 -34.12 -9.05
N ARG A 819 18.30 -33.42 -8.70
CA ARG A 819 18.50 -32.84 -7.34
C ARG A 819 17.55 -31.68 -7.07
N LEU A 820 16.80 -31.24 -8.08
CA LEU A 820 15.83 -30.16 -7.97
C LEU A 820 14.43 -30.72 -7.77
N THR A 821 13.66 -30.01 -6.95
CA THR A 821 12.22 -30.20 -6.81
C THR A 821 11.52 -28.87 -7.05
N GLY A 822 10.19 -28.85 -7.00
CA GLY A 822 9.45 -27.61 -7.18
C GLY A 822 8.12 -27.56 -6.45
N MET A 823 7.69 -26.35 -6.15
CA MET A 823 6.37 -26.06 -5.58
C MET A 823 5.77 -24.80 -6.21
N PHE A 824 4.46 -24.68 -6.12
CA PHE A 824 3.75 -23.51 -6.62
C PHE A 824 3.59 -22.45 -5.55
N LEU A 825 3.78 -21.19 -5.94
CA LEU A 825 3.16 -20.06 -5.25
C LEU A 825 1.87 -19.70 -6.00
N SER A 826 0.75 -20.05 -5.39
CA SER A 826 -0.59 -19.90 -5.93
C SER A 826 -1.26 -18.63 -5.45
N LYS A 827 -2.24 -18.14 -6.23
CA LYS A 827 -3.19 -17.13 -5.78
C LYS A 827 -4.51 -17.83 -5.44
N VAL A 828 -4.98 -17.63 -4.22
CA VAL A 828 -6.16 -18.28 -3.65
C VAL A 828 -7.19 -17.21 -3.30
N VAL A 829 -8.38 -17.29 -3.88
CA VAL A 829 -9.55 -16.51 -3.49
C VAL A 829 -10.09 -17.10 -2.20
N VAL A 830 -9.66 -16.56 -1.06
CA VAL A 830 -10.04 -17.08 0.26
C VAL A 830 -11.49 -16.73 0.59
N GLY A 831 -11.98 -15.58 0.10
CA GLY A 831 -13.29 -15.05 0.47
C GLY A 831 -13.48 -14.99 1.99
N ARG A 832 -14.67 -15.36 2.47
CA ARG A 832 -14.95 -15.62 3.89
C ARG A 832 -14.39 -16.99 4.26
N GLY A 833 -13.33 -17.02 5.06
CA GLY A 833 -12.71 -18.27 5.51
C GLY A 833 -13.33 -18.77 6.81
N PHE A 834 -13.75 -20.04 6.83
CA PHE A 834 -14.21 -20.74 8.03
C PHE A 834 -13.01 -21.19 8.86
N LYS A 835 -12.80 -20.61 10.03
CA LYS A 835 -11.68 -20.96 10.90
C LYS A 835 -11.98 -22.22 11.70
N THR A 836 -11.03 -23.14 11.76
CA THR A 836 -11.13 -24.35 12.59
C THR A 836 -9.77 -24.72 13.20
N LEU A 837 -9.83 -25.36 14.37
CA LEU A 837 -8.68 -25.93 15.09
C LEU A 837 -8.70 -27.47 15.12
N VAL A 838 -9.77 -28.07 14.57
CA VAL A 838 -10.03 -29.51 14.57
C VAL A 838 -10.22 -30.02 13.14
N ASP A 839 -9.85 -31.29 12.93
CA ASP A 839 -10.04 -31.98 11.66
C ASP A 839 -11.53 -32.12 11.32
N LEU A 840 -11.88 -31.92 10.06
CA LEU A 840 -13.22 -32.08 9.48
C LEU A 840 -13.15 -32.92 8.19
N PRO A 841 -12.80 -34.20 8.28
CA PRO A 841 -12.37 -35.01 7.13
C PRO A 841 -13.50 -35.32 6.13
N LEU A 842 -14.76 -35.09 6.50
CA LEU A 842 -15.93 -35.37 5.65
C LEU A 842 -16.36 -34.16 4.79
N LEU A 843 -15.69 -33.02 4.88
CA LEU A 843 -16.06 -31.84 4.09
C LEU A 843 -15.87 -32.06 2.58
N THR A 844 -16.89 -31.72 1.81
CA THR A 844 -16.83 -31.65 0.34
C THR A 844 -17.08 -30.23 -0.19
N ALA A 845 -17.43 -29.31 0.70
CA ALA A 845 -17.67 -27.89 0.48
C ALA A 845 -17.32 -27.12 1.77
N PRO A 846 -17.05 -25.80 1.71
CA PRO A 846 -16.95 -25.01 2.92
C PRO A 846 -18.33 -24.97 3.63
N PRO A 847 -18.38 -24.75 4.95
CA PRO A 847 -19.65 -24.56 5.66
C PRO A 847 -20.49 -23.44 5.03
N PRO A 848 -21.83 -23.46 5.21
CA PRO A 848 -22.71 -22.44 4.64
C PRO A 848 -22.21 -21.02 4.94
N THR A 849 -22.31 -20.14 3.94
CA THR A 849 -21.84 -18.74 3.96
C THR A 849 -20.33 -18.51 3.87
N PHE A 850 -19.50 -19.56 3.90
CA PHE A 850 -18.05 -19.47 3.72
C PHE A 850 -17.61 -19.88 2.31
N ASP A 851 -16.42 -19.41 1.92
CA ASP A 851 -15.80 -19.65 0.61
C ASP A 851 -14.62 -20.63 0.70
N SER A 852 -14.03 -20.78 1.90
CA SER A 852 -12.86 -21.62 2.17
C SER A 852 -12.81 -22.06 3.63
N VAL A 853 -11.93 -23.01 3.95
CA VAL A 853 -11.59 -23.40 5.34
C VAL A 853 -10.17 -22.91 5.67
N LEU A 854 -10.00 -22.35 6.86
CA LEU A 854 -8.74 -21.85 7.43
C LEU A 854 -8.40 -22.67 8.67
N ALA A 855 -7.45 -23.58 8.52
CA ALA A 855 -6.95 -24.41 9.59
C ALA A 855 -5.87 -23.63 10.36
N GLU A 856 -6.13 -23.31 11.62
CA GLU A 856 -5.21 -22.58 12.50
C GLU A 856 -4.50 -23.54 13.47
N THR A 857 -3.24 -23.26 13.80
CA THR A 857 -2.44 -24.09 14.70
C THR A 857 -2.98 -24.02 16.13
N GLY A 858 -3.08 -25.14 16.84
CA GLY A 858 -3.54 -25.11 18.25
C GLY A 858 -3.76 -26.47 18.89
N ILE A 859 -4.79 -27.21 18.46
CA ILE A 859 -5.24 -28.43 19.16
C ILE A 859 -4.69 -29.69 18.48
N SER A 860 -5.02 -29.89 17.21
CA SER A 860 -4.63 -31.09 16.43
C SER A 860 -3.74 -30.77 15.21
N LEU A 861 -3.45 -29.49 15.00
CA LEU A 861 -2.87 -28.94 13.78
C LEU A 861 -1.53 -28.26 14.07
N ASN A 862 -0.47 -28.79 13.46
CA ASN A 862 0.89 -28.29 13.64
C ASN A 862 1.22 -27.12 12.70
N HIS A 863 0.49 -26.94 11.59
CA HIS A 863 0.75 -25.92 10.58
C HIS A 863 -0.54 -25.34 10.00
N ASP A 864 -0.45 -24.13 9.44
CA ASP A 864 -1.58 -23.47 8.80
C ASP A 864 -1.92 -24.11 7.44
N GLU A 865 -3.20 -24.29 7.16
CA GLU A 865 -3.70 -24.72 5.85
C GLU A 865 -4.91 -23.87 5.45
N VAL A 866 -5.00 -23.56 4.16
CA VAL A 866 -6.22 -23.06 3.53
C VAL A 866 -6.71 -24.09 2.53
N VAL A 867 -8.00 -24.40 2.61
CA VAL A 867 -8.65 -25.38 1.75
C VAL A 867 -9.77 -24.71 0.98
N VAL A 868 -9.71 -24.83 -0.35
CA VAL A 868 -10.78 -24.38 -1.24
C VAL A 868 -11.44 -25.56 -1.93
N TYR A 869 -12.75 -25.47 -2.13
CA TYR A 869 -13.57 -26.57 -2.66
C TYR A 869 -14.10 -26.27 -4.07
N ARG A 870 -13.44 -25.34 -4.75
CA ARG A 870 -13.69 -25.03 -6.16
C ARG A 870 -12.36 -24.84 -6.89
N GLU A 871 -12.30 -25.36 -8.11
CA GLU A 871 -11.10 -25.30 -8.97
C GLU A 871 -10.80 -23.86 -9.43
N ASP A 872 -11.84 -23.03 -9.58
CA ASP A 872 -11.74 -21.62 -9.96
C ASP A 872 -11.39 -20.68 -8.79
N ALA A 873 -11.32 -21.19 -7.56
CA ALA A 873 -10.90 -20.45 -6.36
C ALA A 873 -9.38 -20.33 -6.23
N ILE A 874 -8.60 -21.08 -7.00
CA ILE A 874 -7.15 -21.12 -6.88
C ILE A 874 -6.49 -21.20 -8.25
N ARG A 875 -5.36 -20.53 -8.40
CA ARG A 875 -4.53 -20.61 -9.61
C ARG A 875 -3.05 -20.64 -9.31
N PRO A 876 -2.25 -21.39 -10.09
CA PRO A 876 -0.80 -21.35 -9.95
C PRO A 876 -0.27 -20.02 -10.53
N SER A 877 0.48 -19.25 -9.74
CA SER A 877 1.00 -17.94 -10.17
C SER A 877 2.49 -17.97 -10.49
N PHE A 878 3.26 -18.70 -9.69
CA PHE A 878 4.68 -18.95 -9.91
C PHE A 878 5.02 -20.41 -9.62
N LEU A 879 6.02 -20.93 -10.32
CA LEU A 879 6.70 -22.20 -10.01
C LEU A 879 8.08 -21.86 -9.46
N VAL A 880 8.39 -22.35 -8.26
CA VAL A 880 9.70 -22.20 -7.63
C VAL A 880 10.42 -23.54 -7.70
N ILE A 881 11.62 -23.55 -8.28
CA ILE A 881 12.51 -24.70 -8.35
C ILE A 881 13.65 -24.49 -7.36
N TYR A 882 13.89 -25.47 -6.50
CA TYR A 882 14.85 -25.40 -5.40
C TYR A 882 15.56 -26.75 -5.22
N GLU A 883 16.74 -26.73 -4.60
CA GLU A 883 17.46 -27.96 -4.26
C GLU A 883 16.78 -28.69 -3.11
N ARG A 884 16.79 -30.02 -3.14
CA ARG A 884 16.32 -30.82 -2.02
C ARG A 884 17.46 -31.18 -1.08
#